data_AF-A0A2A5GVZ4-F1
#
_entry.id   AF-A0A2A5GVZ4-F1
#
_cell.length_a   1.000
_cell.length_b   1.000
_cell.length_c   1.000
_cell.angle_alpha   90.00
_cell.angle_beta   90.00
_cell.angle_gamma   90.00
#
_symmetry.space_group_name_H-M   'P 1'
#
loop_
_entity.id
_entity.type
_entity.pdbx_description
1 polymer ?
#
loop_
_entity_poly.entity_id
_entity_poly.type
_entity_poly.pdbx_seq_one_letter_code
_entity_poly.pdbx_strand_id
1 'polypeptide(L)'
;MQTKTLLLILLSVIVALGITWFQYYYKTKKRGKLSVILSFLRFLSIFGALLLLINPKFSKNDYTLEKTNLILLLDNSSSINTTTGKEDIQAIVHQIEGNAVLSDKFKIAQYTFGSSLNSSDSLTLDEKRTNISEAIESINEIYNKTNTAIVLLTDGNQTIGKDYEFYGRTQKRAIFPIVLGDTTTYEDLRIGQVNSNKYAFLKNKYPVEVYITYDGTKSIATRVTIQVNGTSLFTEQIRLSPTAPTKRIQALLDAKTVGLKKINISVVPLTNEKNTLNNSKNIAVEVVDEKTKIVIVSDMVHPDIGALKKTIESNEQRTVIIKKPTDTFSDYNDIGLFILYQPNSTFKRILTFIDQKGANTLTITGPKTDWNFLNNSQSSIEKNSTGVAEDVFPILNSGFSLFNISDFDMQGFPPLKAELGELFITKVYQTMLGQQIKGVQMNEPLLAIVPGNAKREAYLFGENIWKWRAQTYRSNRNFKNFDDLIGKIVLYLSSTKAIERLTLDYETIYTGIQGAKITASYFDETFVFDQNATLLLKLTIKDDGSTFDIPMLLIGNHYEADLSSLESGVYDFRVSVEGENISKAGIFTILNFDVEQQYLSSNYRKLDRLAQNTNGKLYFASQTSELVADFIGDKQYIPVQKSKQNVVSLIDFKFLLGIIIAALAAEWFIRKYNGLI
;
A
#
# COMPACT_ATOMS: atom_id res chain seq x y z
N MET A 1 -47.90 -27.16 10.65
CA MET A 1 -47.75 -28.36 9.81
C MET A 1 -48.68 -28.19 8.61
N GLN A 2 -48.24 -28.44 7.38
CA GLN A 2 -49.10 -28.22 6.20
C GLN A 2 -50.25 -29.24 6.16
N THR A 3 -51.46 -28.81 5.78
CA THR A 3 -52.67 -29.64 5.72
C THR A 3 -52.48 -30.90 4.86
N LYS A 4 -51.69 -30.80 3.78
CA LYS A 4 -51.31 -31.93 2.92
C LYS A 4 -50.53 -33.02 3.68
N THR A 5 -49.57 -32.63 4.53
CA THR A 5 -48.78 -33.57 5.34
C THR A 5 -49.65 -34.30 6.35
N LEU A 6 -50.62 -33.60 6.97
CA LEU A 6 -51.56 -34.21 7.92
C LEU A 6 -52.44 -35.28 7.25
N LEU A 7 -52.96 -34.99 6.05
CA LEU A 7 -53.75 -35.95 5.27
C LEU A 7 -52.94 -37.20 4.88
N LEU A 8 -51.68 -37.03 4.50
CA LEU A 8 -50.79 -38.15 4.18
C LEU A 8 -50.48 -39.03 5.40
N ILE A 9 -50.32 -38.42 6.58
CA ILE A 9 -50.13 -39.17 7.84
C ILE A 9 -51.40 -39.97 8.15
N LEU A 10 -52.58 -39.38 8.02
CA LEU A 10 -53.86 -40.08 8.24
C LEU A 10 -54.01 -41.27 7.27
N LEU A 11 -53.69 -41.06 5.99
CA LEU A 11 -53.68 -42.12 4.98
C LEU A 11 -52.71 -43.24 5.36
N SER A 12 -51.53 -42.89 5.88
CA SER A 12 -50.52 -43.87 6.32
C SER A 12 -50.98 -44.69 7.52
N VAL A 13 -51.73 -44.10 8.45
CA VAL A 13 -52.38 -44.86 9.54
C VAL A 13 -53.38 -45.87 8.96
N ILE A 14 -54.25 -45.45 8.04
CA ILE A 14 -55.28 -46.31 7.44
C ILE A 14 -54.63 -47.46 6.67
N VAL A 15 -53.62 -47.17 5.84
CA VAL A 15 -52.89 -48.18 5.07
C VAL A 15 -52.15 -49.16 5.98
N ALA A 16 -51.45 -48.65 7.01
CA ALA A 16 -50.75 -49.51 7.96
C ALA A 16 -51.72 -50.43 8.71
N LEU A 17 -52.86 -49.91 9.20
CA LEU A 17 -53.92 -50.71 9.84
C LEU A 17 -54.54 -51.74 8.88
N GLY A 18 -54.78 -51.37 7.63
CA GLY A 18 -55.32 -52.28 6.62
C GLY A 18 -54.38 -53.45 6.35
N ILE A 19 -53.08 -53.17 6.18
CA ILE A 19 -52.06 -54.20 5.94
C ILE A 19 -51.90 -55.11 7.17
N THR A 20 -51.86 -54.56 8.38
CA THR A 20 -51.73 -55.37 9.60
C THR A 20 -52.96 -56.24 9.86
N TRP A 21 -54.16 -55.69 9.68
CA TRP A 21 -55.41 -56.44 9.80
C TRP A 21 -55.45 -57.61 8.81
N PHE A 22 -55.10 -57.35 7.55
CA PHE A 22 -55.05 -58.39 6.52
C PHE A 22 -54.06 -59.51 6.88
N GLN A 23 -52.84 -59.16 7.30
CA GLN A 23 -51.78 -60.14 7.62
C GLN A 23 -52.11 -61.00 8.85
N TYR A 24 -52.66 -60.40 9.91
CA TYR A 24 -52.78 -61.07 11.21
C TYR A 24 -54.18 -61.57 11.55
N TYR A 25 -55.24 -60.95 11.02
CA TYR A 25 -56.62 -61.28 11.39
C TYR A 25 -57.44 -61.89 10.25
N TYR A 26 -57.12 -61.57 8.99
CA TYR A 26 -57.80 -62.15 7.83
C TYR A 26 -57.11 -63.43 7.31
N LYS A 27 -55.79 -63.39 7.08
CA LYS A 27 -55.03 -64.51 6.51
C LYS A 27 -54.77 -65.67 7.50
N THR A 28 -54.84 -65.39 8.81
CA THR A 28 -54.40 -66.34 9.85
C THR A 28 -55.58 -66.75 10.75
N LYS A 29 -55.87 -68.06 10.87
CA LYS A 29 -57.00 -68.57 11.69
C LYS A 29 -56.71 -68.72 13.19
N LYS A 30 -55.47 -68.47 13.65
CA LYS A 30 -55.09 -68.54 15.07
C LYS A 30 -55.36 -67.19 15.74
N ARG A 31 -56.31 -67.14 16.69
CA ARG A 31 -56.65 -65.95 17.47
C ARG A 31 -56.16 -66.11 18.91
N GLY A 32 -55.40 -65.13 19.42
CA GLY A 32 -54.88 -65.13 20.79
C GLY A 32 -54.09 -63.87 21.12
N LYS A 33 -53.68 -63.71 22.39
CA LYS A 33 -52.93 -62.53 22.88
C LYS A 33 -51.65 -62.25 22.08
N LEU A 34 -51.00 -63.30 21.57
CA LEU A 34 -49.81 -63.19 20.73
C LEU A 34 -50.06 -62.47 19.39
N SER A 35 -51.22 -62.72 18.76
CA SER A 35 -51.59 -62.08 17.49
C SER A 35 -51.77 -60.56 17.63
N VAL A 36 -52.26 -60.10 18.78
CA VAL A 36 -52.43 -58.69 19.09
C VAL A 36 -51.07 -58.00 19.19
N ILE A 37 -50.14 -58.57 19.96
CA ILE A 37 -48.78 -58.02 20.14
C ILE A 37 -48.04 -57.94 18.81
N LEU A 38 -48.08 -59.03 18.03
CA LEU A 38 -47.41 -59.09 16.72
C LEU A 38 -48.04 -58.12 15.70
N SER A 39 -49.36 -57.95 15.73
CA SER A 39 -50.05 -56.97 14.87
C SER A 39 -49.69 -55.53 15.22
N PHE A 40 -49.51 -55.22 16.51
CA PHE A 40 -49.09 -53.90 16.97
C PHE A 40 -47.66 -53.58 16.56
N LEU A 41 -46.72 -54.53 16.74
CA LEU A 41 -45.33 -54.35 16.30
C LEU A 41 -45.25 -54.14 14.79
N ARG A 42 -46.00 -54.93 14.01
CA ARG A 42 -46.06 -54.76 12.55
C ARG A 42 -46.64 -53.42 12.15
N PHE A 43 -47.68 -52.96 12.85
CA PHE A 43 -48.31 -51.66 12.60
C PHE A 43 -47.28 -50.55 12.83
N LEU A 44 -46.56 -50.61 13.95
CA LEU A 44 -45.54 -49.62 14.30
C LEU A 44 -44.41 -49.56 13.26
N SER A 45 -43.96 -50.71 12.74
CA SER A 45 -42.94 -50.75 11.69
C SER A 45 -43.42 -50.18 10.35
N ILE A 46 -44.60 -50.59 9.87
CA ILE A 46 -45.15 -50.12 8.59
C ILE A 46 -45.51 -48.63 8.68
N PHE A 47 -46.18 -48.22 9.76
CA PHE A 47 -46.52 -46.83 10.00
C PHE A 47 -45.26 -45.96 10.11
N GLY A 48 -44.26 -46.39 10.88
CA GLY A 48 -42.99 -45.68 11.01
C GLY A 48 -42.26 -45.52 9.67
N ALA A 49 -42.24 -46.55 8.83
CA ALA A 49 -41.63 -46.48 7.50
C ALA A 49 -42.38 -45.51 6.56
N LEU A 50 -43.71 -45.54 6.55
CA LEU A 50 -44.52 -44.58 5.77
C LEU A 50 -44.35 -43.15 6.28
N LEU A 51 -44.21 -42.98 7.60
CA LEU A 51 -44.03 -41.69 8.24
C LEU A 51 -42.63 -41.09 7.95
N LEU A 52 -41.59 -41.92 7.81
CA LEU A 52 -40.29 -41.51 7.26
C LEU A 52 -40.37 -41.10 5.79
N LEU A 53 -41.17 -41.81 4.97
CA LEU A 53 -41.36 -41.50 3.55
C LEU A 53 -42.09 -40.17 3.33
N ILE A 54 -43.04 -39.84 4.21
CA ILE A 54 -43.72 -38.54 4.23
C ILE A 54 -42.78 -37.42 4.71
N ASN A 55 -41.80 -37.74 5.56
CA ASN A 55 -40.81 -36.83 6.14
C ASN A 55 -41.40 -35.48 6.60
N PRO A 56 -42.31 -35.47 7.60
CA PRO A 56 -42.89 -34.24 8.11
C PRO A 56 -41.80 -33.31 8.66
N LYS A 57 -41.94 -32.00 8.38
CA LYS A 57 -41.01 -30.98 8.85
C LYS A 57 -41.61 -30.19 10.01
N PHE A 58 -40.82 -30.00 11.06
CA PHE A 58 -41.15 -29.15 12.20
C PHE A 58 -40.42 -27.81 12.04
N SER A 59 -41.17 -26.72 12.02
CA SER A 59 -40.63 -25.36 11.97
C SER A 59 -40.71 -24.75 13.35
N LYS A 60 -39.59 -24.28 13.88
CA LYS A 60 -39.52 -23.43 15.07
C LYS A 60 -38.97 -22.07 14.65
N ASN A 61 -39.65 -20.99 15.04
CA ASN A 61 -39.12 -19.64 14.85
C ASN A 61 -38.42 -19.22 16.15
N ASP A 62 -37.11 -19.01 16.08
CA ASP A 62 -36.37 -18.37 17.16
C ASP A 62 -36.30 -16.87 16.87
N TYR A 63 -36.60 -16.04 17.87
CA TYR A 63 -36.55 -14.59 17.75
C TYR A 63 -35.34 -14.07 18.52
N THR A 64 -34.53 -13.25 17.87
CA THR A 64 -33.40 -12.56 18.49
C THR A 64 -33.55 -11.06 18.31
N LEU A 65 -33.28 -10.32 19.38
CA LEU A 65 -33.25 -8.86 19.35
C LEU A 65 -31.88 -8.41 18.84
N GLU A 66 -31.83 -7.65 17.75
CA GLU A 66 -30.60 -7.08 17.21
C GLU A 66 -30.57 -5.58 17.53
N LYS A 67 -29.67 -5.18 18.43
CA LYS A 67 -29.44 -3.78 18.79
C LYS A 67 -28.69 -3.06 17.66
N THR A 68 -28.94 -1.76 17.51
CA THR A 68 -28.13 -0.90 16.64
C THR A 68 -26.71 -0.77 17.22
N ASN A 69 -25.68 -0.75 16.38
CA ASN A 69 -24.32 -0.48 16.87
C ASN A 69 -24.10 1.02 17.04
N LEU A 70 -23.49 1.44 18.15
CA LEU A 70 -23.01 2.80 18.36
C LEU A 70 -21.49 2.75 18.46
N ILE A 71 -20.82 3.25 17.43
CA ILE A 71 -19.35 3.20 17.36
C ILE A 71 -18.78 4.53 17.83
N LEU A 72 -17.94 4.50 18.86
CA LEU A 72 -17.16 5.64 19.31
C LEU A 72 -15.80 5.59 18.61
N LEU A 73 -15.58 6.52 17.68
CA LEU A 73 -14.30 6.69 16.99
C LEU A 73 -13.52 7.81 17.66
N LEU A 74 -12.42 7.43 18.31
CA LEU A 74 -11.57 8.33 19.08
C LEU A 74 -10.31 8.65 18.30
N ASP A 75 -10.11 9.93 18.00
CA ASP A 75 -8.88 10.39 17.39
C ASP A 75 -7.74 10.36 18.42
N ASN A 76 -6.68 9.64 18.08
CA ASN A 76 -5.51 9.36 18.91
C ASN A 76 -4.28 10.20 18.51
N SER A 77 -4.51 11.26 17.74
CA SER A 77 -3.47 12.15 17.24
C SER A 77 -2.88 13.07 18.32
N SER A 78 -1.66 13.53 18.05
CA SER A 78 -0.94 14.44 18.95
C SER A 78 -1.51 15.86 18.99
N SER A 79 -2.33 16.28 18.02
CA SER A 79 -3.04 17.58 18.04
C SER A 79 -4.07 17.67 19.17
N ILE A 80 -4.62 16.53 19.59
CA ILE A 80 -5.62 16.45 20.67
C ILE A 80 -4.97 16.44 22.05
N ASN A 81 -3.65 16.19 22.14
CA ASN A 81 -2.86 16.21 23.37
C ASN A 81 -2.65 17.63 23.93
N THR A 82 -3.76 18.29 24.19
CA THR A 82 -3.88 19.61 24.82
C THR A 82 -4.23 19.43 26.29
N THR A 83 -4.22 20.52 27.07
CA THR A 83 -4.46 20.49 28.52
C THR A 83 -5.81 19.87 28.94
N THR A 84 -6.79 19.73 28.04
CA THR A 84 -8.11 19.15 28.35
C THR A 84 -8.55 18.03 27.41
N GLY A 85 -7.87 17.80 26.28
CA GLY A 85 -8.39 16.93 25.21
C GLY A 85 -8.54 15.47 25.64
N LYS A 86 -7.62 14.97 26.48
CA LYS A 86 -7.70 13.59 27.01
C LYS A 86 -8.85 13.44 27.99
N GLU A 87 -8.98 14.40 28.90
CA GLU A 87 -10.03 14.45 29.91
C GLU A 87 -11.41 14.57 29.26
N ASP A 88 -11.54 15.38 28.21
CA ASP A 88 -12.77 15.55 27.44
C ASP A 88 -13.19 14.23 26.79
N ILE A 89 -12.29 13.53 26.08
CA ILE A 89 -12.60 12.22 25.49
C ILE A 89 -13.05 11.23 26.57
N GLN A 90 -12.30 11.12 27.66
CA GLN A 90 -12.62 10.18 28.74
C GLN A 90 -13.97 10.49 29.40
N ALA A 91 -14.28 11.77 29.63
CA ALA A 91 -15.56 12.19 30.19
C ALA A 91 -16.72 11.85 29.26
N ILE A 92 -16.57 12.09 27.95
CA ILE A 92 -17.58 11.79 26.93
C ILE A 92 -17.84 10.28 26.85
N VAL A 93 -16.78 9.48 26.74
CA VAL A 93 -16.88 8.02 26.66
C VAL A 93 -17.54 7.47 27.92
N HIS A 94 -17.10 7.90 29.11
CA HIS A 94 -17.70 7.49 30.37
C HIS A 94 -19.19 7.87 30.48
N GLN A 95 -19.58 9.06 29.97
CA GLN A 95 -20.97 9.50 29.96
C GLN A 95 -21.84 8.65 29.02
N ILE A 96 -21.32 8.24 27.86
CA ILE A 96 -22.06 7.43 26.88
C ILE A 96 -22.16 5.97 27.35
N GLU A 97 -21.06 5.35 27.75
CA GLU A 97 -21.03 3.94 28.19
C GLU A 97 -21.72 3.73 29.53
N GLY A 98 -21.61 4.70 30.45
CA GLY A 98 -22.27 4.67 31.76
C GLY A 98 -23.79 4.88 31.70
N ASN A 99 -24.35 5.25 30.53
CA ASN A 99 -25.78 5.48 30.39
C ASN A 99 -26.52 4.15 30.12
N ALA A 100 -27.24 3.65 31.13
CA ALA A 100 -28.00 2.41 31.04
C ALA A 100 -29.04 2.40 29.90
N VAL A 101 -29.67 3.54 29.61
CA VAL A 101 -30.69 3.65 28.55
C VAL A 101 -30.06 3.49 27.16
N LEU A 102 -28.87 4.08 26.95
CA LEU A 102 -28.11 3.88 25.71
C LEU A 102 -27.61 2.45 25.58
N SER A 103 -27.07 1.86 26.65
CA SER A 103 -26.59 0.47 26.65
C SER A 103 -27.70 -0.55 26.41
N ASP A 104 -28.94 -0.25 26.78
CA ASP A 104 -30.11 -1.07 26.44
C ASP A 104 -30.50 -0.96 24.97
N LYS A 105 -30.36 0.23 24.36
CA LYS A 105 -30.76 0.50 22.97
C LYS A 105 -29.68 0.14 21.95
N PHE A 106 -28.41 0.34 22.30
CA PHE A 106 -27.26 0.19 21.42
C PHE A 106 -26.30 -0.91 21.90
N LYS A 107 -25.54 -1.45 20.95
CA LYS A 107 -24.29 -2.15 21.23
C LYS A 107 -23.15 -1.15 21.03
N ILE A 108 -22.56 -0.68 22.11
CA ILE A 108 -21.49 0.32 22.09
C ILE A 108 -20.15 -0.38 21.84
N ALA A 109 -19.32 0.18 20.97
CA ALA A 109 -17.95 -0.27 20.75
C ALA A 109 -17.03 0.92 20.49
N GLN A 110 -15.81 0.86 21.00
CA GLN A 110 -14.79 1.89 20.88
C GLN A 110 -13.70 1.46 19.88
N TYR A 111 -13.23 2.41 19.09
CA TYR A 111 -12.00 2.27 18.31
C TYR A 111 -11.21 3.58 18.38
N THR A 112 -9.88 3.47 18.34
CA THR A 112 -8.99 4.61 18.20
C THR A 112 -8.48 4.70 16.77
N PHE A 113 -8.07 5.89 16.31
CA PHE A 113 -7.44 6.04 15.01
C PHE A 113 -6.41 7.17 15.00
N GLY A 114 -5.41 7.04 14.13
CA GLY A 114 -4.58 8.13 13.65
C GLY A 114 -4.28 7.87 12.18
N SER A 115 -3.19 7.18 11.85
CA SER A 115 -2.91 6.83 10.44
C SER A 115 -3.83 5.72 9.91
N SER A 116 -4.28 4.83 10.80
CA SER A 116 -5.16 3.69 10.54
C SER A 116 -6.10 3.47 11.74
N LEU A 117 -7.12 2.62 11.57
CA LEU A 117 -8.02 2.21 12.64
C LEU A 117 -7.35 1.18 13.56
N ASN A 118 -7.47 1.36 14.88
CA ASN A 118 -6.93 0.49 15.91
C ASN A 118 -8.03 0.03 16.89
N SER A 119 -7.97 -1.24 17.30
CA SER A 119 -8.80 -1.79 18.37
C SER A 119 -8.03 -1.75 19.69
N SER A 120 -7.85 -0.55 20.26
CA SER A 120 -7.24 -0.37 21.58
C SER A 120 -8.18 0.41 22.50
N ASP A 121 -8.24 -0.02 23.75
CA ASP A 121 -8.97 0.67 24.81
C ASP A 121 -8.11 1.77 25.46
N SER A 122 -6.81 1.83 25.15
CA SER A 122 -5.89 2.85 25.65
C SER A 122 -5.73 4.02 24.67
N LEU A 123 -5.80 5.25 25.23
CA LEU A 123 -5.64 6.50 24.49
C LEU A 123 -4.27 7.12 24.84
N THR A 124 -3.38 7.19 23.84
CA THR A 124 -1.99 7.67 23.98
C THR A 124 -1.80 9.11 23.50
N LEU A 125 -2.57 9.56 22.50
CA LEU A 125 -2.50 10.90 21.91
C LEU A 125 -1.09 11.27 21.39
N ASP A 126 -0.40 10.32 20.77
CA ASP A 126 0.96 10.46 20.26
C ASP A 126 1.09 10.20 18.76
N GLU A 127 0.00 9.80 18.09
CA GLU A 127 0.03 9.55 16.65
C GLU A 127 0.28 10.85 15.87
N LYS A 128 1.26 10.80 14.97
CA LYS A 128 1.79 11.97 14.25
C LYS A 128 1.02 12.33 12.98
N ARG A 129 -0.03 11.56 12.65
CA ARG A 129 -0.84 11.68 11.44
C ARG A 129 -2.25 11.20 11.72
N THR A 130 -3.22 11.85 11.08
CA THR A 130 -4.65 11.60 11.22
C THR A 130 -5.26 11.33 9.85
N ASN A 131 -6.00 10.22 9.73
CA ASN A 131 -6.73 9.78 8.54
C ASN A 131 -8.18 9.42 8.88
N ILE A 132 -9.01 10.45 9.04
CA ILE A 132 -10.44 10.31 9.34
C ILE A 132 -11.15 9.50 8.24
N SER A 133 -10.78 9.70 6.98
CA SER A 133 -11.37 9.00 5.83
C SER A 133 -11.20 7.48 5.91
N GLU A 134 -9.98 7.01 6.20
CA GLU A 134 -9.67 5.58 6.34
C GLU A 134 -10.35 4.96 7.55
N ALA A 135 -10.42 5.69 8.67
CA ALA A 135 -11.11 5.22 9.88
C ALA A 135 -12.61 4.99 9.61
N ILE A 136 -13.26 5.92 8.90
CA ILE A 136 -14.66 5.78 8.49
C ILE A 136 -14.81 4.61 7.48
N GLU A 137 -13.92 4.50 6.49
CA GLU A 137 -13.89 3.39 5.53
C GLU A 137 -13.82 2.02 6.24
N SER A 138 -12.86 1.88 7.14
CA SER A 138 -12.64 0.66 7.93
C SER A 138 -13.87 0.25 8.74
N ILE A 139 -14.53 1.19 9.43
CA ILE A 139 -15.77 0.91 10.17
C ILE A 139 -16.90 0.48 9.23
N ASN A 140 -17.02 1.09 8.05
CA ASN A 140 -18.04 0.72 7.10
C ASN A 140 -17.87 -0.72 6.61
N GLU A 141 -16.64 -1.16 6.40
CA GLU A 141 -16.31 -2.53 6.02
C GLU A 141 -16.64 -3.52 7.14
N ILE A 142 -16.19 -3.24 8.37
CA ILE A 142 -16.42 -4.10 9.54
C ILE A 142 -17.91 -4.29 9.81
N TYR A 143 -18.71 -3.23 9.71
CA TYR A 143 -20.13 -3.24 10.08
C TYR A 143 -21.10 -3.27 8.88
N ASN A 144 -20.66 -3.69 7.69
CA ASN A 144 -21.37 -3.52 6.40
C ASN A 144 -22.85 -3.97 6.34
N LYS A 145 -23.30 -4.86 7.22
CA LYS A 145 -24.66 -5.45 7.24
C LYS A 145 -25.52 -5.04 8.43
N THR A 146 -25.00 -4.23 9.34
CA THR A 146 -25.70 -3.83 10.57
C THR A 146 -26.07 -2.35 10.53
N ASN A 147 -27.21 -2.01 11.15
CA ASN A 147 -27.53 -0.61 11.42
C ASN A 147 -26.51 -0.06 12.42
N THR A 148 -25.80 1.00 12.05
CA THR A 148 -24.70 1.55 12.86
C THR A 148 -24.71 3.07 12.78
N ALA A 149 -24.64 3.72 13.94
CA ALA A 149 -24.34 5.13 14.09
C ALA A 149 -22.89 5.31 14.54
N ILE A 150 -22.22 6.34 14.06
CA ILE A 150 -20.82 6.64 14.39
C ILE A 150 -20.78 7.96 15.15
N VAL A 151 -20.19 7.97 16.34
CA VAL A 151 -19.82 9.19 17.06
C VAL A 151 -18.33 9.40 16.86
N LEU A 152 -17.95 10.51 16.23
CA LEU A 152 -16.57 10.79 15.84
C LEU A 152 -16.01 11.89 16.75
N LEU A 153 -15.03 11.57 17.59
CA LEU A 153 -14.39 12.50 18.52
C LEU A 153 -13.04 12.91 17.92
N THR A 154 -12.92 14.15 17.43
CA THR A 154 -11.74 14.64 16.71
C THR A 154 -11.70 16.18 16.69
N ASP A 155 -10.54 16.77 16.43
CA ASP A 155 -10.40 18.19 16.10
C ASP A 155 -10.75 18.49 14.62
N GLY A 156 -10.90 17.45 13.78
CA GLY A 156 -11.26 17.55 12.37
C GLY A 156 -10.10 17.90 11.43
N ASN A 157 -8.86 17.94 11.91
CA ASN A 157 -7.69 18.26 11.10
C ASN A 157 -7.06 16.98 10.53
N GLN A 158 -7.59 16.49 9.41
CA GLN A 158 -6.98 15.35 8.72
C GLN A 158 -5.69 15.75 8.02
N THR A 159 -4.60 15.00 8.23
CA THR A 159 -3.27 15.29 7.67
C THR A 159 -2.85 14.38 6.53
N ILE A 160 -3.46 13.20 6.39
CA ILE A 160 -3.25 12.27 5.27
C ILE A 160 -4.58 11.66 4.78
N GLY A 161 -4.57 11.10 3.57
CA GLY A 161 -5.75 10.47 2.99
C GLY A 161 -6.63 11.43 2.18
N LYS A 162 -7.78 10.94 1.72
CA LYS A 162 -8.72 11.72 0.89
C LYS A 162 -9.54 12.65 1.79
N ASP A 163 -9.87 13.85 1.32
CA ASP A 163 -10.65 14.80 2.13
C ASP A 163 -12.02 14.20 2.53
N TYR A 164 -12.20 13.96 3.84
CA TYR A 164 -13.36 13.27 4.40
C TYR A 164 -14.67 14.07 4.20
N GLU A 165 -14.59 15.38 3.97
CA GLU A 165 -15.75 16.24 3.74
C GLU A 165 -16.61 15.76 2.55
N PHE A 166 -15.96 15.30 1.48
CA PHE A 166 -16.62 14.78 0.28
C PHE A 166 -17.02 13.32 0.41
N TYR A 167 -16.38 12.60 1.34
CA TYR A 167 -16.65 11.19 1.60
C TYR A 167 -18.03 10.97 2.22
N GLY A 168 -18.54 11.95 2.98
CA GLY A 168 -19.86 11.92 3.60
C GLY A 168 -21.00 11.61 2.61
N ARG A 169 -20.93 12.11 1.37
CA ARG A 169 -22.01 11.95 0.37
C ARG A 169 -22.20 10.51 -0.11
N THR A 170 -21.17 9.68 -0.02
CA THR A 170 -21.25 8.26 -0.40
C THR A 170 -21.58 7.37 0.79
N GLN A 171 -21.64 7.92 2.01
CA GLN A 171 -21.95 7.17 3.22
C GLN A 171 -23.44 6.91 3.36
N LYS A 172 -23.77 5.72 3.85
CA LYS A 172 -25.15 5.32 4.17
C LYS A 172 -25.46 5.38 5.67
N ARG A 173 -24.51 5.83 6.49
CA ARG A 173 -24.59 5.84 7.96
C ARG A 173 -24.51 7.26 8.48
N ALA A 174 -25.25 7.52 9.56
CA ALA A 174 -25.17 8.78 10.26
C ALA A 174 -23.88 8.89 11.07
N ILE A 175 -23.16 9.99 10.87
CA ILE A 175 -21.94 10.34 11.59
C ILE A 175 -22.25 11.58 12.43
N PHE A 176 -21.98 11.50 13.72
CA PHE A 176 -22.20 12.54 14.72
C PHE A 176 -20.85 13.00 15.28
N PRO A 177 -20.21 14.00 14.67
CA PRO A 177 -18.92 14.46 15.15
C PRO A 177 -19.10 15.27 16.43
N ILE A 178 -18.22 15.02 17.40
CA ILE A 178 -18.00 15.85 18.57
C ILE A 178 -16.67 16.56 18.37
N VAL A 179 -16.72 17.89 18.29
CA VAL A 179 -15.53 18.73 18.12
C VAL A 179 -14.74 18.73 19.42
N LEU A 180 -13.48 18.33 19.33
CA LEU A 180 -12.48 18.45 20.40
C LEU A 180 -11.54 19.63 20.13
N GLY A 181 -11.08 20.30 21.18
CA GLY A 181 -10.16 21.44 21.09
C GLY A 181 -10.83 22.81 20.95
N ASP A 182 -10.00 23.86 20.90
CA ASP A 182 -10.45 25.25 20.80
C ASP A 182 -10.88 25.58 19.36
N THR A 183 -12.08 26.16 19.21
CA THR A 183 -12.60 26.63 17.91
C THR A 183 -12.28 28.11 17.65
N THR A 184 -11.71 28.79 18.63
CA THR A 184 -11.30 30.19 18.52
C THR A 184 -10.15 30.30 17.51
N THR A 185 -10.34 31.17 16.52
CA THR A 185 -9.29 31.49 15.54
C THR A 185 -8.30 32.48 16.15
N TYR A 186 -7.03 32.09 16.22
CA TYR A 186 -5.92 32.96 16.64
C TYR A 186 -5.17 33.48 15.41
N GLU A 187 -4.42 34.57 15.59
CA GLU A 187 -3.46 35.00 14.57
C GLU A 187 -2.33 33.96 14.48
N ASP A 188 -2.08 33.44 13.29
CA ASP A 188 -1.11 32.38 13.02
C ASP A 188 -0.30 32.70 11.77
N LEU A 189 1.02 32.61 11.87
CA LEU A 189 1.92 32.50 10.73
C LEU A 189 2.31 31.04 10.60
N ARG A 190 2.45 30.58 9.36
CA ARG A 190 2.97 29.25 9.12
C ARG A 190 3.75 29.16 7.83
N ILE A 191 4.82 28.38 7.89
CA ILE A 191 5.52 27.92 6.70
C ILE A 191 4.77 26.69 6.16
N GLY A 192 4.03 26.89 5.07
CA GLY A 192 3.29 25.85 4.40
C GLY A 192 4.21 24.98 3.52
N GLN A 193 3.94 24.99 2.22
CA GLN A 193 4.73 24.22 1.26
C GLN A 193 6.13 24.83 1.09
N VAL A 194 7.14 23.97 1.06
CA VAL A 194 8.51 24.34 0.68
C VAL A 194 8.92 23.45 -0.47
N ASN A 195 9.26 24.05 -1.61
CA ASN A 195 9.78 23.34 -2.76
C ASN A 195 11.28 23.56 -2.83
N SER A 196 12.03 22.47 -2.85
CA SER A 196 13.45 22.47 -3.13
C SER A 196 13.79 21.22 -3.93
N ASN A 197 14.86 21.30 -4.72
CA ASN A 197 15.42 20.11 -5.33
C ASN A 197 16.05 19.23 -4.25
N LYS A 198 15.90 17.90 -4.35
CA LYS A 198 16.62 16.96 -3.47
C LYS A 198 18.14 17.10 -3.61
N TYR A 199 18.59 17.40 -4.82
CA TYR A 199 19.99 17.56 -5.18
C TYR A 199 20.28 18.97 -5.68
N ALA A 200 21.46 19.49 -5.33
CA ALA A 200 22.04 20.68 -5.93
C ALA A 200 23.44 20.34 -6.46
N PHE A 201 23.95 21.17 -7.37
CA PHE A 201 25.18 20.85 -8.08
C PHE A 201 26.29 21.79 -7.68
N LEU A 202 27.47 21.22 -7.44
CA LEU A 202 28.63 22.00 -7.06
C LEU A 202 28.84 23.16 -8.06
N LYS A 203 29.00 24.38 -7.53
CA LYS A 203 29.16 25.65 -8.27
C LYS A 203 27.90 26.19 -8.98
N ASN A 204 26.74 25.57 -8.83
CA ASN A 204 25.47 26.11 -9.31
C ASN A 204 24.68 26.79 -8.18
N LYS A 205 23.61 27.50 -8.57
CA LYS A 205 22.56 27.99 -7.66
C LYS A 205 21.35 27.07 -7.71
N TYR A 206 20.68 26.87 -6.59
CA TYR A 206 19.45 26.10 -6.51
C TYR A 206 18.33 26.93 -5.88
N PRO A 207 17.10 26.85 -6.42
CA PRO A 207 15.97 27.57 -5.86
C PRO A 207 15.40 26.85 -4.64
N VAL A 208 15.05 27.62 -3.61
CA VAL A 208 14.19 27.21 -2.51
C VAL A 208 12.97 28.11 -2.54
N GLU A 209 11.81 27.52 -2.84
CA GLU A 209 10.53 28.24 -2.82
C GLU A 209 9.81 27.97 -1.51
N VAL A 210 9.40 29.02 -0.83
CA VAL A 210 8.73 28.95 0.47
C VAL A 210 7.38 29.65 0.36
N TYR A 211 6.31 28.95 0.73
CA TYR A 211 4.97 29.51 0.83
C TYR A 211 4.66 29.80 2.31
N ILE A 212 4.48 31.07 2.62
CA ILE A 212 4.12 31.51 3.97
C ILE A 212 2.68 31.94 3.95
N THR A 213 1.92 31.42 4.90
CA THR A 213 0.49 31.71 5.05
C THR A 213 0.27 32.42 6.38
N TYR A 214 -0.62 33.39 6.38
CA TYR A 214 -1.06 34.14 7.54
C TYR A 214 -2.57 34.04 7.65
N ASP A 215 -3.02 33.57 8.81
CA ASP A 215 -4.42 33.59 9.20
C ASP A 215 -4.59 34.67 10.27
N GLY A 216 -5.28 35.77 9.93
CA GLY A 216 -5.52 36.86 10.85
C GLY A 216 -6.34 38.00 10.23
N THR A 217 -6.62 39.04 11.01
CA THR A 217 -7.60 40.08 10.64
C THR A 217 -6.97 41.42 10.25
N LYS A 218 -5.65 41.57 10.41
CA LYS A 218 -4.94 42.84 10.23
C LYS A 218 -3.79 42.68 9.23
N SER A 219 -3.28 43.79 8.71
CA SER A 219 -2.04 43.76 7.91
C SER A 219 -0.83 43.70 8.84
N ILE A 220 0.10 42.81 8.53
CA ILE A 220 1.33 42.59 9.30
C ILE A 220 2.57 42.68 8.40
N ALA A 221 3.72 42.93 9.01
CA ALA A 221 5.02 42.80 8.36
C ALA A 221 5.92 41.93 9.24
N THR A 222 6.54 40.92 8.64
CA THR A 222 7.45 40.01 9.34
C THR A 222 8.68 39.73 8.47
N ARG A 223 9.69 39.06 9.04
CA ARG A 223 10.94 38.71 8.38
C ARG A 223 11.07 37.21 8.25
N VAL A 224 11.56 36.77 7.10
CA VAL A 224 11.83 35.37 6.79
C VAL A 224 13.33 35.21 6.61
N THR A 225 13.88 34.15 7.19
CA THR A 225 15.31 33.82 7.13
C THR A 225 15.47 32.39 6.63
N ILE A 226 16.41 32.18 5.71
CA ILE A 226 16.82 30.85 5.25
C ILE A 226 18.30 30.66 5.60
N GLN A 227 18.56 29.67 6.44
CA GLN A 227 19.89 29.32 6.93
C GLN A 227 20.32 27.97 6.35
N VAL A 228 21.58 27.87 5.89
CA VAL A 228 22.18 26.62 5.44
C VAL A 228 23.31 26.24 6.39
N ASN A 229 23.22 25.06 7.01
CA ASN A 229 24.13 24.59 8.05
C ASN A 229 24.38 25.65 9.15
N GLY A 230 23.31 26.34 9.57
CA GLY A 230 23.36 27.42 10.58
C GLY A 230 23.82 28.79 10.07
N THR A 231 24.28 28.91 8.82
CA THR A 231 24.67 30.21 8.25
C THR A 231 23.49 30.83 7.50
N SER A 232 23.09 32.05 7.86
CA SER A 232 22.04 32.79 7.13
C SER A 232 22.51 33.15 5.72
N LEU A 233 21.83 32.62 4.70
CA LEU A 233 22.14 32.89 3.29
C LEU A 233 21.10 33.77 2.59
N PHE A 234 19.89 33.87 3.16
CA PHE A 234 18.82 34.70 2.60
C PHE A 234 17.96 35.28 3.72
N THR A 235 17.54 36.54 3.54
CA THR A 235 16.63 37.23 4.46
C THR A 235 15.74 38.18 3.66
N GLU A 236 14.43 38.10 3.84
CA GLU A 236 13.46 38.97 3.18
C GLU A 236 12.41 39.47 4.19
N GLN A 237 12.02 40.74 4.08
CA GLN A 237 10.89 41.29 4.82
C GLN A 237 9.63 41.16 3.97
N ILE A 238 8.60 40.52 4.52
CA ILE A 238 7.32 40.28 3.84
C ILE A 238 6.19 41.03 4.53
N ARG A 239 5.13 41.29 3.77
CA ARG A 239 3.87 41.88 4.24
C ARG A 239 2.72 40.95 3.87
N LEU A 240 1.83 40.70 4.83
CA LEU A 240 0.68 39.80 4.70
C LEU A 240 -0.57 40.52 5.23
N SER A 241 -1.73 40.17 4.71
CA SER A 241 -3.02 40.77 5.11
C SER A 241 -4.16 39.78 4.86
N PRO A 242 -5.39 40.01 5.38
CA PRO A 242 -6.54 39.15 5.11
C PRO A 242 -6.88 39.04 3.62
N THR A 243 -6.57 40.07 2.83
CA THR A 243 -6.77 40.10 1.37
C THR A 243 -5.62 39.49 0.56
N ALA A 244 -4.46 39.29 1.21
CA ALA A 244 -3.27 38.67 0.64
C ALA A 244 -2.61 37.80 1.73
N PRO A 245 -3.25 36.68 2.12
CA PRO A 245 -2.83 35.87 3.26
C PRO A 245 -1.62 34.99 2.95
N THR A 246 -1.26 34.82 1.68
CA THR A 246 -0.14 33.97 1.27
C THR A 246 0.91 34.77 0.52
N LYS A 247 2.19 34.56 0.86
CA LYS A 247 3.35 35.09 0.15
C LYS A 247 4.26 33.95 -0.29
N ARG A 248 4.62 33.94 -1.57
CA ARG A 248 5.66 33.08 -2.13
C ARG A 248 7.00 33.81 -2.10
N ILE A 249 8.00 33.17 -1.50
CA ILE A 249 9.40 33.59 -1.52
C ILE A 249 10.16 32.62 -2.41
N GLN A 250 11.05 33.13 -3.26
CA GLN A 250 11.94 32.33 -4.08
C GLN A 250 13.37 32.77 -3.81
N ALA A 251 14.11 31.96 -3.06
CA ALA A 251 15.52 32.21 -2.74
C ALA A 251 16.42 31.35 -3.62
N LEU A 252 17.46 31.95 -4.22
CA LEU A 252 18.48 31.24 -4.99
C LEU A 252 19.74 31.08 -4.14
N LEU A 253 20.04 29.86 -3.70
CA LEU A 253 21.14 29.55 -2.80
C LEU A 253 22.34 28.97 -3.56
N ASP A 254 23.57 29.29 -3.15
CA ASP A 254 24.80 28.78 -3.77
C ASP A 254 25.21 27.40 -3.25
N ALA A 255 25.49 26.45 -4.15
CA ALA A 255 26.02 25.13 -3.81
C ALA A 255 27.56 25.13 -3.83
N LYS A 256 28.18 25.52 -2.70
CA LYS A 256 29.63 25.74 -2.59
C LYS A 256 30.47 24.49 -2.33
N THR A 257 29.93 23.53 -1.59
CA THR A 257 30.67 22.32 -1.14
C THR A 257 29.80 21.09 -1.33
N VAL A 258 30.43 19.96 -1.69
CA VAL A 258 29.76 18.66 -1.83
C VAL A 258 29.21 18.18 -0.48
N GLY A 259 28.21 17.30 -0.52
CA GLY A 259 27.59 16.67 0.63
C GLY A 259 26.29 17.34 1.08
N LEU A 260 25.69 16.75 2.12
CA LEU A 260 24.39 17.14 2.65
C LEU A 260 24.40 18.57 3.22
N LYS A 261 23.39 19.37 2.86
CA LYS A 261 23.16 20.73 3.39
C LYS A 261 21.81 20.76 4.10
N LYS A 262 21.83 21.00 5.41
CA LYS A 262 20.62 21.22 6.21
C LYS A 262 20.17 22.67 6.03
N ILE A 263 18.93 22.87 5.62
CA ILE A 263 18.36 24.19 5.41
C ILE A 263 17.25 24.41 6.43
N ASN A 264 17.39 25.43 7.27
CA ASN A 264 16.35 25.89 8.18
C ASN A 264 15.70 27.14 7.60
N ILE A 265 14.41 27.08 7.35
CA ILE A 265 13.59 28.24 7.01
C ILE A 265 12.84 28.65 8.27
N SER A 266 12.90 29.92 8.64
CA SER A 266 12.18 30.47 9.79
C SER A 266 11.50 31.80 9.44
N VAL A 267 10.31 32.02 9.98
CA VAL A 267 9.62 33.32 9.98
C VAL A 267 9.56 33.84 11.42
N VAL A 268 9.75 35.15 11.60
CA VAL A 268 9.68 35.77 12.93
C VAL A 268 8.24 35.72 13.44
N PRO A 269 7.98 35.14 14.63
CA PRO A 269 6.64 35.04 15.20
C PRO A 269 5.98 36.39 15.48
N LEU A 270 4.65 36.40 15.54
CA LEU A 270 3.87 37.57 15.97
C LEU A 270 3.77 37.61 17.51
N THR A 271 3.47 38.78 18.07
CA THR A 271 3.37 38.96 19.53
C THR A 271 2.21 38.20 20.17
N ASN A 272 1.14 37.91 19.41
CA ASN A 272 -0.08 37.25 19.89
C ASN A 272 -0.27 35.84 19.31
N GLU A 273 0.75 35.30 18.68
CA GLU A 273 0.72 34.00 18.03
C GLU A 273 0.93 32.88 19.06
N LYS A 274 0.02 31.91 19.06
CA LYS A 274 0.04 30.78 20.01
C LYS A 274 0.88 29.62 19.50
N ASN A 275 0.81 29.31 18.21
CA ASN A 275 1.62 28.25 17.61
C ASN A 275 2.85 28.87 16.95
N THR A 276 4.05 28.58 17.47
CA THR A 276 5.30 29.05 16.87
C THR A 276 6.14 27.92 16.30
N LEU A 277 5.69 26.68 16.43
CA LEU A 277 6.41 25.50 15.92
C LEU A 277 6.31 25.43 14.40
N ASN A 278 5.17 25.80 13.83
CA ASN A 278 4.90 25.92 12.40
C ASN A 278 5.61 27.12 11.71
N ASN A 279 6.29 27.98 12.49
CA ASN A 279 7.09 29.10 11.97
C ASN A 279 8.50 28.71 11.55
N SER A 280 8.89 27.45 11.74
CA SER A 280 10.18 26.91 11.34
C SER A 280 9.98 25.62 10.55
N LYS A 281 10.74 25.46 9.48
CA LYS A 281 10.73 24.24 8.67
C LYS A 281 12.13 23.86 8.26
N ASN A 282 12.48 22.60 8.50
CA ASN A 282 13.76 22.03 8.08
C ASN A 282 13.56 21.24 6.78
N ILE A 283 14.41 21.52 5.82
CA ILE A 283 14.60 20.71 4.62
C ILE A 283 16.10 20.39 4.50
N ALA A 284 16.47 19.54 3.57
CA ALA A 284 17.87 19.36 3.23
C ALA A 284 18.04 19.08 1.74
N VAL A 285 19.23 19.45 1.25
CA VAL A 285 19.63 19.37 -0.16
C VAL A 285 21.01 18.74 -0.20
N GLU A 286 21.19 17.68 -0.98
CA GLU A 286 22.49 17.06 -1.17
C GLU A 286 23.23 17.71 -2.34
N VAL A 287 24.41 18.28 -2.08
CA VAL A 287 25.23 18.84 -3.14
C VAL A 287 26.11 17.75 -3.74
N VAL A 288 25.92 17.46 -5.03
CA VAL A 288 26.69 16.44 -5.76
C VAL A 288 27.61 17.09 -6.80
N ASP A 289 28.73 16.41 -7.07
CA ASP A 289 29.70 16.77 -8.11
C ASP A 289 29.71 15.69 -9.18
N GLU A 290 28.64 15.60 -9.96
CA GLU A 290 28.50 14.59 -11.01
C GLU A 290 27.95 15.28 -12.26
N LYS A 291 28.75 15.41 -13.33
CA LYS A 291 28.26 15.78 -14.67
C LYS A 291 28.56 14.62 -15.61
N THR A 292 27.53 14.02 -16.20
CA THR A 292 27.68 12.86 -17.09
C THR A 292 27.31 13.23 -18.52
N LYS A 293 28.25 13.09 -19.45
CA LYS A 293 27.99 13.23 -20.90
C LYS A 293 27.69 11.85 -21.49
N ILE A 294 26.58 11.75 -22.22
CA ILE A 294 26.08 10.52 -22.83
C ILE A 294 25.84 10.78 -24.32
N VAL A 295 26.15 9.82 -25.18
CA VAL A 295 25.88 9.91 -26.63
C VAL A 295 24.88 8.85 -27.02
N ILE A 296 23.79 9.25 -27.69
CA ILE A 296 22.92 8.34 -28.42
C ILE A 296 23.35 8.35 -29.89
N VAL A 297 23.68 7.18 -30.41
CA VAL A 297 24.08 6.99 -31.81
C VAL A 297 22.96 6.27 -32.55
N SER A 298 22.45 6.90 -33.60
CA SER A 298 21.42 6.31 -34.46
C SER A 298 21.47 6.89 -35.87
N ASP A 299 21.21 6.06 -36.87
CA ASP A 299 21.04 6.46 -38.27
C ASP A 299 19.58 6.74 -38.65
N MET A 300 18.64 6.57 -37.70
CA MET A 300 17.22 6.74 -37.92
C MET A 300 16.56 7.71 -36.93
N VAL A 301 15.37 8.18 -37.28
CA VAL A 301 14.51 8.96 -36.39
C VAL A 301 13.46 8.04 -35.79
N HIS A 302 13.48 7.88 -34.46
CA HIS A 302 12.52 7.06 -33.73
C HIS A 302 12.09 7.73 -32.41
N PRO A 303 10.82 7.64 -31.98
CA PRO A 303 10.36 8.27 -30.74
C PRO A 303 11.10 7.81 -29.48
N ASP A 304 11.64 6.58 -29.46
CA ASP A 304 12.49 6.09 -28.34
C ASP A 304 13.69 6.99 -28.08
N ILE A 305 14.32 7.52 -29.13
CA ILE A 305 15.50 8.40 -28.99
C ILE A 305 15.12 9.68 -28.25
N GLY A 306 13.96 10.26 -28.61
CA GLY A 306 13.42 11.44 -27.92
C GLY A 306 13.01 11.14 -26.48
N ALA A 307 12.40 9.98 -26.23
CA ALA A 307 12.03 9.54 -24.89
C ALA A 307 13.27 9.33 -24.01
N LEU A 308 14.28 8.61 -24.50
CA LEU A 308 15.55 8.40 -23.81
C LEU A 308 16.25 9.72 -23.50
N LYS A 309 16.39 10.61 -24.48
CA LYS A 309 16.99 11.93 -24.25
C LYS A 309 16.27 12.68 -23.13
N LYS A 310 14.93 12.80 -23.20
CA LYS A 310 14.14 13.49 -22.16
C LYS A 310 14.24 12.82 -20.79
N THR A 311 14.22 11.49 -20.74
CA THR A 311 14.34 10.75 -19.50
C THR A 311 15.71 10.90 -18.86
N ILE A 312 16.77 10.75 -19.65
CA ILE A 312 18.14 10.86 -19.13
C ILE A 312 18.42 12.28 -18.65
N GLU A 313 18.00 13.28 -19.43
CA GLU A 313 18.15 14.71 -19.10
C GLU A 313 17.11 15.22 -18.10
N SER A 314 16.19 14.38 -17.63
CA SER A 314 15.37 14.70 -16.45
C SER A 314 16.24 14.91 -15.21
N ASN A 315 17.42 14.28 -15.19
CA ASN A 315 18.52 14.65 -14.35
C ASN A 315 19.37 15.72 -15.06
N GLU A 316 19.32 16.96 -14.56
CA GLU A 316 19.99 18.13 -15.14
C GLU A 316 21.53 18.00 -15.24
N GLN A 317 22.13 17.02 -14.55
CA GLN A 317 23.57 16.74 -14.67
C GLN A 317 23.95 15.86 -15.85
N ARG A 318 22.97 15.28 -16.52
CA ARG A 318 23.20 14.42 -17.65
C ARG A 318 22.93 15.23 -18.90
N THR A 319 23.89 15.21 -19.81
CA THR A 319 23.74 15.82 -21.13
C THR A 319 23.77 14.73 -22.17
N VAL A 320 22.73 14.66 -23.00
CA VAL A 320 22.60 13.67 -24.07
C VAL A 320 22.82 14.34 -25.42
N ILE A 321 23.82 13.87 -26.15
CA ILE A 321 24.11 14.30 -27.51
C ILE A 321 23.62 13.20 -28.47
N ILE A 322 22.79 13.56 -29.45
CA ILE A 322 22.37 12.63 -30.50
C ILE A 322 23.28 12.80 -31.71
N LYS A 323 23.82 11.70 -32.21
CA LYS A 323 24.81 11.68 -33.30
C LYS A 323 24.48 10.60 -34.32
N LYS A 324 24.85 10.85 -35.58
CA LYS A 324 24.82 9.82 -36.61
C LYS A 324 26.06 8.93 -36.49
N PRO A 325 25.99 7.65 -36.91
CA PRO A 325 27.15 6.76 -36.88
C PRO A 325 28.34 7.26 -37.72
N THR A 326 28.08 8.13 -38.70
CA THR A 326 29.05 8.68 -39.64
C THR A 326 29.72 9.99 -39.17
N ASP A 327 29.25 10.59 -38.07
CA ASP A 327 29.78 11.87 -37.57
C ASP A 327 31.24 11.72 -37.07
N THR A 328 31.97 12.82 -36.97
CA THR A 328 33.35 12.83 -36.43
C THR A 328 33.36 12.77 -34.89
N PHE A 329 34.34 12.04 -34.31
CA PHE A 329 34.37 11.66 -32.90
C PHE A 329 35.40 12.43 -32.04
N SER A 330 35.93 13.55 -32.53
CA SER A 330 37.07 14.26 -31.91
C SER A 330 36.79 14.81 -30.51
N ASP A 331 35.52 14.95 -30.13
CA ASP A 331 35.10 15.53 -28.83
C ASP A 331 34.66 14.48 -27.80
N TYR A 332 34.95 13.19 -28.03
CA TYR A 332 34.35 12.09 -27.25
C TYR A 332 35.21 11.59 -26.07
N ASN A 333 36.31 12.25 -25.75
CA ASN A 333 37.21 11.80 -24.67
C ASN A 333 36.53 11.79 -23.29
N ASP A 334 35.69 12.80 -23.01
CA ASP A 334 34.98 12.93 -21.71
C ASP A 334 33.71 12.07 -21.59
N ILE A 335 33.36 11.28 -22.60
CA ILE A 335 32.07 10.57 -22.68
C ILE A 335 32.18 9.18 -22.06
N GLY A 336 31.42 8.92 -20.99
CA GLY A 336 31.46 7.65 -20.25
C GLY A 336 30.54 6.56 -20.77
N LEU A 337 29.47 6.92 -21.49
CA LEU A 337 28.42 6.00 -21.94
C LEU A 337 27.95 6.29 -23.37
N PHE A 338 27.87 5.23 -24.18
CA PHE A 338 27.31 5.24 -25.53
C PHE A 338 26.03 4.39 -25.59
N ILE A 339 24.95 4.98 -26.11
CA ILE A 339 23.69 4.29 -26.37
C ILE A 339 23.60 4.06 -27.87
N LEU A 340 23.53 2.79 -28.28
CA LEU A 340 23.50 2.38 -29.68
C LEU A 340 22.08 1.96 -30.03
N TYR A 341 21.41 2.68 -30.92
CA TYR A 341 20.02 2.42 -31.27
C TYR A 341 19.89 1.77 -32.65
N GLN A 342 19.47 0.51 -32.65
CA GLN A 342 19.31 -0.40 -33.79
C GLN A 342 20.53 -0.41 -34.75
N PRO A 343 21.69 -0.94 -34.30
CA PRO A 343 22.93 -0.88 -35.07
C PRO A 343 22.85 -1.58 -36.44
N ASN A 344 23.59 -1.05 -37.40
CA ASN A 344 23.84 -1.64 -38.71
C ASN A 344 25.24 -1.34 -39.22
N SER A 345 25.56 -1.76 -40.45
CA SER A 345 26.88 -1.59 -41.07
C SER A 345 27.50 -0.19 -40.97
N THR A 346 26.70 0.89 -40.89
CA THR A 346 27.20 2.26 -40.71
C THR A 346 27.85 2.50 -39.34
N PHE A 347 27.57 1.66 -38.34
CA PHE A 347 28.10 1.76 -36.97
C PHE A 347 29.52 1.22 -36.81
N LYS A 348 30.12 0.63 -37.86
CA LYS A 348 31.44 -0.01 -37.77
C LYS A 348 32.49 0.90 -37.12
N ARG A 349 32.57 2.17 -37.56
CA ARG A 349 33.57 3.13 -37.08
C ARG A 349 33.39 3.49 -35.61
N ILE A 350 32.15 3.69 -35.15
CA ILE A 350 31.87 4.05 -33.76
C ILE A 350 32.02 2.86 -32.82
N LEU A 351 31.64 1.66 -33.25
CA LEU A 351 31.84 0.43 -32.47
C LEU A 351 33.32 0.14 -32.24
N THR A 352 34.16 0.27 -33.27
CA THR A 352 35.61 0.15 -33.12
C THR A 352 36.18 1.18 -32.15
N PHE A 353 35.71 2.44 -32.21
CA PHE A 353 36.13 3.49 -31.28
C PHE A 353 35.73 3.18 -29.83
N ILE A 354 34.47 2.78 -29.61
CA ILE A 354 33.94 2.41 -28.28
C ILE A 354 34.75 1.26 -27.68
N ASP A 355 35.06 0.25 -28.50
CA ASP A 355 35.80 -0.92 -28.05
C ASP A 355 37.25 -0.58 -27.68
N GLN A 356 37.95 0.19 -28.52
CA GLN A 356 39.30 0.69 -28.23
C GLN A 356 39.35 1.58 -26.98
N LYS A 357 38.30 2.38 -26.74
CA LYS A 357 38.18 3.23 -25.56
C LYS A 357 37.84 2.42 -24.29
N GLY A 358 37.28 1.23 -24.42
CA GLY A 358 36.70 0.49 -23.30
C GLY A 358 35.47 1.19 -22.71
N ALA A 359 34.71 1.93 -23.53
CA ALA A 359 33.56 2.70 -23.04
C ALA A 359 32.35 1.81 -22.75
N ASN A 360 31.53 2.22 -21.78
CA ASN A 360 30.31 1.51 -21.41
C ASN A 360 29.23 1.71 -22.47
N THR A 361 28.38 0.68 -22.64
CA THR A 361 27.39 0.67 -23.72
C THR A 361 26.00 0.25 -23.26
N LEU A 362 24.98 0.86 -23.86
CA LEU A 362 23.60 0.36 -23.88
C LEU A 362 23.20 0.16 -25.34
N THR A 363 23.02 -1.09 -25.76
CA THR A 363 22.56 -1.42 -27.10
C THR A 363 21.08 -1.72 -27.08
N ILE A 364 20.30 -0.95 -27.84
CA ILE A 364 18.86 -1.15 -28.01
C ILE A 364 18.64 -1.71 -29.41
N THR A 365 18.03 -2.88 -29.49
CA THR A 365 17.76 -3.58 -30.74
C THR A 365 16.28 -3.55 -31.08
N GLY A 366 15.93 -3.86 -32.32
CA GLY A 366 14.56 -3.87 -32.82
C GLY A 366 14.48 -4.45 -34.23
N PRO A 367 13.31 -4.36 -34.90
CA PRO A 367 13.09 -4.93 -36.23
C PRO A 367 13.97 -4.38 -37.35
N LYS A 368 14.72 -3.29 -37.12
CA LYS A 368 15.65 -2.70 -38.10
C LYS A 368 17.13 -2.94 -37.72
N THR A 369 17.40 -3.68 -36.65
CA THR A 369 18.76 -4.08 -36.31
C THR A 369 19.30 -5.03 -37.37
N ASP A 370 20.50 -4.77 -37.88
CA ASP A 370 21.22 -5.70 -38.74
C ASP A 370 21.95 -6.72 -37.84
N TRP A 371 21.29 -7.84 -37.56
CA TRP A 371 21.84 -8.90 -36.70
C TRP A 371 23.10 -9.54 -37.27
N ASN A 372 23.22 -9.65 -38.59
CA ASN A 372 24.45 -10.15 -39.21
C ASN A 372 25.62 -9.23 -38.90
N PHE A 373 25.43 -7.91 -39.04
CA PHE A 373 26.46 -6.95 -38.65
C PHE A 373 26.75 -6.96 -37.15
N LEU A 374 25.72 -6.96 -36.30
CA LEU A 374 25.88 -6.86 -34.85
C LEU A 374 26.55 -8.11 -34.26
N ASN A 375 26.19 -9.32 -34.71
CA ASN A 375 26.83 -10.57 -34.31
C ASN A 375 28.33 -10.59 -34.67
N ASN A 376 28.72 -9.96 -35.79
CA ASN A 376 30.11 -9.90 -36.23
C ASN A 376 30.93 -8.74 -35.63
N SER A 377 30.28 -7.77 -34.97
CA SER A 377 30.93 -6.53 -34.51
C SER A 377 31.23 -6.50 -33.01
N GLN A 378 30.71 -7.45 -32.25
CA GLN A 378 30.93 -7.62 -30.81
C GLN A 378 30.85 -9.10 -30.43
N SER A 379 31.27 -9.46 -29.21
CA SER A 379 31.37 -10.86 -28.76
C SER A 379 30.51 -11.23 -27.56
N SER A 380 29.70 -10.30 -27.03
CA SER A 380 28.90 -10.48 -25.82
C SER A 380 27.55 -11.15 -26.08
N ILE A 381 26.96 -10.94 -27.25
CA ILE A 381 25.66 -11.50 -27.65
C ILE A 381 25.71 -12.08 -29.07
N GLU A 382 24.88 -13.07 -29.34
CA GLU A 382 24.63 -13.62 -30.67
C GLU A 382 23.14 -13.93 -30.80
N LYS A 383 22.50 -13.51 -31.88
CA LYS A 383 21.09 -13.84 -32.14
C LYS A 383 20.90 -14.48 -33.51
N ASN A 384 20.23 -15.62 -33.52
CA ASN A 384 19.80 -16.31 -34.74
C ASN A 384 18.45 -15.75 -35.19
N SER A 385 18.49 -14.59 -35.82
CA SER A 385 17.30 -13.82 -36.15
C SER A 385 16.48 -14.43 -37.30
N THR A 386 15.16 -14.39 -37.16
CA THR A 386 14.22 -14.97 -38.14
C THR A 386 13.67 -13.95 -39.15
N GLY A 387 13.95 -12.66 -38.98
CA GLY A 387 13.36 -11.58 -39.78
C GLY A 387 11.92 -11.22 -39.38
N VAL A 388 11.31 -11.95 -38.45
CA VAL A 388 9.91 -11.77 -38.05
C VAL A 388 9.85 -10.93 -36.78
N ALA A 389 9.13 -9.80 -36.84
CA ALA A 389 8.86 -8.98 -35.68
C ALA A 389 7.57 -9.40 -34.97
N GLU A 390 7.58 -9.43 -33.65
CA GLU A 390 6.45 -9.80 -32.80
C GLU A 390 6.38 -8.88 -31.57
N ASP A 391 5.21 -8.81 -30.95
CA ASP A 391 5.01 -8.09 -29.69
C ASP A 391 5.51 -8.93 -28.50
N VAL A 392 6.42 -8.36 -27.71
CA VAL A 392 7.05 -8.98 -26.54
C VAL A 392 6.72 -8.19 -25.29
N PHE A 393 6.13 -8.87 -24.30
CA PHE A 393 5.80 -8.29 -23.02
C PHE A 393 6.97 -8.43 -22.03
N PRO A 394 7.30 -7.38 -21.26
CA PRO A 394 8.32 -7.46 -20.22
C PRO A 394 7.79 -8.25 -19.01
N ILE A 395 8.65 -9.06 -18.41
CA ILE A 395 8.43 -9.61 -17.06
C ILE A 395 9.54 -9.08 -16.16
N LEU A 396 9.20 -8.47 -15.01
CA LEU A 396 10.19 -8.04 -14.03
C LEU A 396 10.90 -9.28 -13.48
N ASN A 397 12.22 -9.34 -13.61
CA ASN A 397 12.95 -10.39 -12.93
C ASN A 397 13.22 -9.97 -11.49
N SER A 398 12.48 -10.55 -10.55
CA SER A 398 12.79 -10.38 -9.12
C SER A 398 14.22 -10.81 -8.80
N GLY A 399 14.81 -11.73 -9.59
CA GLY A 399 16.20 -12.17 -9.54
C GLY A 399 17.27 -11.06 -9.63
N PHE A 400 16.94 -9.91 -10.22
CA PHE A 400 17.90 -8.86 -10.54
C PHE A 400 18.34 -8.08 -9.30
N SER A 401 19.64 -7.79 -9.22
CA SER A 401 20.23 -7.29 -7.96
C SER A 401 21.35 -6.27 -8.14
N LEU A 402 21.82 -5.97 -9.37
CA LEU A 402 22.92 -5.01 -9.60
C LEU A 402 22.60 -3.59 -9.08
N PHE A 403 21.32 -3.25 -8.99
CA PHE A 403 20.78 -2.08 -8.33
C PHE A 403 19.31 -2.33 -7.99
N ASN A 404 18.76 -1.54 -7.07
CA ASN A 404 17.40 -1.72 -6.61
C ASN A 404 16.36 -1.40 -7.70
N ILE A 405 15.49 -2.36 -8.02
CA ILE A 405 14.37 -2.22 -8.96
C ILE A 405 12.99 -2.45 -8.29
N SER A 406 12.92 -2.54 -6.96
CA SER A 406 11.68 -2.85 -6.23
C SER A 406 10.61 -1.79 -6.38
N ASP A 407 11.00 -0.51 -6.53
CA ASP A 407 10.08 0.60 -6.78
C ASP A 407 9.54 0.64 -8.22
N PHE A 408 10.06 -0.20 -9.12
CA PHE A 408 9.67 -0.17 -10.53
C PHE A 408 8.40 -0.98 -10.78
N ASP A 409 7.32 -0.26 -11.10
CA ASP A 409 6.03 -0.86 -11.43
C ASP A 409 5.83 -0.94 -12.95
N MET A 410 5.56 -2.12 -13.47
CA MET A 410 5.27 -2.35 -14.89
C MET A 410 3.78 -2.59 -15.20
N GLN A 411 2.90 -2.42 -14.22
CA GLN A 411 1.49 -2.70 -14.41
C GLN A 411 0.90 -1.89 -15.57
N GLY A 412 0.37 -2.61 -16.57
CA GLY A 412 -0.26 -2.03 -17.75
C GLY A 412 0.71 -1.49 -18.80
N PHE A 413 2.01 -1.81 -18.73
CA PHE A 413 2.97 -1.43 -19.77
C PHE A 413 2.66 -2.15 -21.10
N PRO A 414 2.60 -1.41 -22.23
CA PRO A 414 2.40 -2.03 -23.54
C PRO A 414 3.61 -2.88 -23.96
N PRO A 415 3.44 -3.83 -24.88
CA PRO A 415 4.56 -4.65 -25.35
C PRO A 415 5.58 -3.80 -26.13
N LEU A 416 6.83 -4.28 -26.11
CA LEU A 416 7.86 -3.84 -27.05
C LEU A 416 7.74 -4.62 -28.35
N LYS A 417 8.32 -4.08 -29.40
CA LYS A 417 8.41 -4.77 -30.69
C LYS A 417 9.83 -5.29 -30.86
N ALA A 418 9.98 -6.60 -31.00
CA ALA A 418 11.28 -7.26 -31.10
C ALA A 418 11.29 -8.25 -32.26
N GLU A 419 12.49 -8.57 -32.76
CA GLU A 419 12.67 -9.62 -33.76
C GLU A 419 12.82 -10.99 -33.09
N LEU A 420 12.10 -11.99 -33.59
CA LEU A 420 12.13 -13.36 -33.08
C LEU A 420 13.41 -14.08 -33.51
N GLY A 421 13.89 -14.98 -32.65
CA GLY A 421 15.11 -15.77 -32.89
C GLY A 421 15.84 -16.07 -31.61
N GLU A 422 16.56 -17.20 -31.57
CA GLU A 422 17.30 -17.65 -30.40
C GLU A 422 18.39 -16.65 -30.02
N LEU A 423 18.47 -16.32 -28.73
CA LEU A 423 19.46 -15.40 -28.18
C LEU A 423 20.48 -16.14 -27.31
N PHE A 424 21.77 -15.98 -27.64
CA PHE A 424 22.89 -16.47 -26.85
C PHE A 424 23.65 -15.29 -26.27
N ILE A 425 23.93 -15.33 -24.96
CA ILE A 425 24.78 -14.36 -24.27
C ILE A 425 26.01 -15.12 -23.77
N THR A 426 27.18 -14.73 -24.24
CA THR A 426 28.44 -15.46 -24.03
C THR A 426 29.15 -15.05 -22.72
N LYS A 427 28.88 -13.84 -22.23
CA LYS A 427 29.43 -13.30 -20.98
C LYS A 427 28.47 -13.55 -19.82
N VAL A 428 29.01 -13.52 -18.60
CA VAL A 428 28.18 -13.51 -17.38
C VAL A 428 27.27 -12.28 -17.40
N TYR A 429 25.97 -12.49 -17.15
CA TYR A 429 24.96 -11.44 -17.22
C TYR A 429 23.89 -11.62 -16.14
N GLN A 430 23.16 -10.54 -15.84
CA GLN A 430 21.93 -10.58 -15.08
C GLN A 430 20.75 -10.13 -15.95
N THR A 431 19.67 -10.91 -15.94
CA THR A 431 18.40 -10.54 -16.56
C THR A 431 17.67 -9.55 -15.66
N MET A 432 17.44 -8.33 -16.13
CA MET A 432 16.59 -7.35 -15.45
C MET A 432 15.12 -7.51 -15.83
N LEU A 433 14.86 -7.72 -17.12
CA LEU A 433 13.53 -8.00 -17.66
C LEU A 433 13.58 -9.29 -18.46
N GLY A 434 12.68 -10.24 -18.18
CA GLY A 434 12.43 -11.42 -19.01
C GLY A 434 11.42 -11.12 -20.13
N GLN A 435 11.29 -12.05 -21.07
CA GLN A 435 10.36 -11.95 -22.20
C GLN A 435 9.11 -12.82 -22.01
N GLN A 436 7.95 -12.32 -22.44
CA GLN A 436 6.72 -13.09 -22.60
C GLN A 436 6.11 -12.84 -23.98
N ILE A 437 5.84 -13.92 -24.71
CA ILE A 437 5.28 -13.87 -26.07
C ILE A 437 3.98 -14.65 -26.07
N LYS A 438 2.87 -14.01 -26.47
CA LYS A 438 1.52 -14.65 -26.53
C LYS A 438 1.11 -15.37 -25.23
N GLY A 439 1.51 -14.85 -24.08
CA GLY A 439 1.20 -15.44 -22.78
C GLY A 439 2.21 -16.47 -22.26
N VAL A 440 3.22 -16.84 -23.07
CA VAL A 440 4.24 -17.82 -22.69
C VAL A 440 5.52 -17.09 -22.28
N GLN A 441 6.00 -17.39 -21.07
CA GLN A 441 7.28 -16.89 -20.57
C GLN A 441 8.43 -17.61 -21.30
N MET A 442 9.35 -16.82 -21.85
CA MET A 442 10.53 -17.31 -22.54
C MET A 442 11.72 -17.35 -21.57
N ASN A 443 12.65 -18.28 -21.78
CA ASN A 443 13.92 -18.33 -21.04
C ASN A 443 14.98 -17.43 -21.68
N GLU A 444 14.59 -16.23 -22.09
CA GLU A 444 15.46 -15.24 -22.73
C GLU A 444 15.23 -13.85 -22.11
N PRO A 445 16.28 -13.04 -21.92
CA PRO A 445 16.14 -11.70 -21.39
C PRO A 445 15.56 -10.74 -22.44
N LEU A 446 14.67 -9.85 -22.00
CA LEU A 446 14.28 -8.64 -22.72
C LEU A 446 15.26 -7.50 -22.46
N LEU A 447 15.76 -7.40 -21.22
CA LEU A 447 16.80 -6.47 -20.82
C LEU A 447 17.84 -7.21 -20.00
N ALA A 448 19.05 -7.30 -20.53
CA ALA A 448 20.20 -7.94 -19.89
C ALA A 448 21.28 -6.91 -19.55
N ILE A 449 21.94 -7.09 -18.41
CA ILE A 449 23.11 -6.31 -18.02
C ILE A 449 24.30 -7.26 -17.89
N VAL A 450 25.37 -6.98 -18.63
CA VAL A 450 26.65 -7.64 -18.53
C VAL A 450 27.54 -6.78 -17.63
N PRO A 451 27.71 -7.17 -16.34
CA PRO A 451 28.55 -6.42 -15.43
C PRO A 451 30.02 -6.54 -15.85
N GLY A 452 30.80 -5.48 -15.62
CA GLY A 452 32.25 -5.53 -15.74
C GLY A 452 32.94 -4.39 -15.01
N ASN A 453 34.17 -4.63 -14.54
CA ASN A 453 34.99 -3.61 -13.87
C ASN A 453 35.59 -2.60 -14.86
N ALA A 454 35.95 -3.05 -16.07
CA ALA A 454 36.52 -2.19 -17.12
C ALA A 454 35.48 -1.70 -18.13
N LYS A 455 34.51 -2.55 -18.49
CA LYS A 455 33.46 -2.26 -19.47
C LYS A 455 32.14 -2.87 -19.00
N ARG A 456 31.13 -2.03 -18.86
CA ARG A 456 29.75 -2.42 -18.54
C ARG A 456 28.91 -2.34 -19.80
N GLU A 457 28.10 -3.36 -20.04
CA GLU A 457 27.26 -3.44 -21.22
C GLU A 457 25.82 -3.74 -20.81
N ALA A 458 24.85 -3.16 -21.49
CA ALA A 458 23.45 -3.50 -21.36
C ALA A 458 22.81 -3.68 -22.72
N TYR A 459 21.84 -4.58 -22.80
CA TYR A 459 21.17 -4.96 -24.04
C TYR A 459 19.66 -4.96 -23.82
N LEU A 460 18.95 -4.11 -24.56
CA LEU A 460 17.49 -4.11 -24.64
C LEU A 460 17.06 -4.72 -25.97
N PHE A 461 16.32 -5.82 -25.89
CA PHE A 461 15.85 -6.59 -27.03
C PHE A 461 14.46 -6.18 -27.50
N GLY A 462 14.31 -4.93 -27.93
CA GLY A 462 13.06 -4.42 -28.49
C GLY A 462 12.99 -2.88 -28.53
N GLU A 463 12.16 -2.38 -29.44
CA GLU A 463 11.84 -0.96 -29.57
C GLU A 463 10.45 -0.63 -29.00
N ASN A 464 10.13 0.66 -28.92
CA ASN A 464 8.90 1.27 -28.40
C ASN A 464 8.84 1.50 -26.89
N ILE A 465 9.98 1.63 -26.22
CA ILE A 465 10.04 2.09 -24.81
C ILE A 465 9.46 3.49 -24.59
N TRP A 466 9.33 4.32 -25.63
CA TRP A 466 8.59 5.59 -25.53
C TRP A 466 7.14 5.38 -25.10
N LYS A 467 6.54 4.23 -25.46
CA LYS A 467 5.17 3.87 -25.05
C LYS A 467 5.10 3.59 -23.55
N TRP A 468 6.16 3.03 -22.95
CA TRP A 468 6.25 2.83 -21.50
C TRP A 468 6.26 4.17 -20.77
N ARG A 469 7.08 5.12 -21.22
CA ARG A 469 7.10 6.48 -20.67
C ARG A 469 5.74 7.19 -20.78
N ALA A 470 5.06 7.02 -21.92
CA ALA A 470 3.72 7.58 -22.13
C ALA A 470 2.67 6.90 -21.22
N GLN A 471 2.77 5.57 -21.04
CA GLN A 471 1.91 4.81 -20.14
C GLN A 471 2.06 5.27 -18.69
N THR A 472 3.29 5.49 -18.22
CA THR A 472 3.56 6.00 -16.87
C THR A 472 2.84 7.31 -16.59
N TYR A 473 2.88 8.26 -17.54
CA TYR A 473 2.16 9.53 -17.39
C TYR A 473 0.63 9.34 -17.41
N ARG A 474 0.13 8.40 -18.22
CA ARG A 474 -1.30 8.08 -18.27
C ARG A 474 -1.80 7.54 -16.93
N SER A 475 -1.05 6.64 -16.32
CA SER A 475 -1.40 6.03 -15.02
C SER A 475 -1.21 7.00 -13.85
N ASN A 476 -0.06 7.70 -13.80
CA ASN A 476 0.40 8.34 -12.56
C ASN A 476 0.47 9.88 -12.65
N ARG A 477 0.12 10.47 -13.80
CA ARG A 477 0.25 11.92 -14.09
C ARG A 477 1.66 12.49 -13.90
N ASN A 478 2.66 11.63 -13.87
CA ASN A 478 4.08 11.97 -13.79
C ASN A 478 4.91 10.94 -14.57
N PHE A 479 6.21 11.20 -14.74
CA PHE A 479 7.12 10.29 -15.44
C PHE A 479 8.06 9.51 -14.51
N LYS A 480 7.92 9.68 -13.18
CA LYS A 480 8.91 9.26 -12.17
C LYS A 480 9.28 7.79 -12.27
N ASN A 481 8.29 6.90 -12.33
CA ASN A 481 8.52 5.45 -12.37
C ASN A 481 9.42 5.00 -13.54
N PHE A 482 9.17 5.52 -14.76
CA PHE A 482 10.01 5.21 -15.92
C PHE A 482 11.34 5.99 -15.89
N ASP A 483 11.30 7.26 -15.51
CA ASP A 483 12.47 8.12 -15.53
C ASP A 483 13.52 7.67 -14.49
N ASP A 484 13.08 7.19 -13.32
CA ASP A 484 13.95 6.61 -12.28
C ASP A 484 14.59 5.29 -12.74
N LEU A 485 13.85 4.42 -13.43
CA LEU A 485 14.39 3.15 -13.94
C LEU A 485 15.55 3.37 -14.89
N ILE A 486 15.31 4.15 -15.95
CA ILE A 486 16.36 4.51 -16.92
C ILE A 486 17.46 5.31 -16.21
N GLY A 487 17.08 6.13 -15.23
CA GLY A 487 17.96 6.86 -14.34
C GLY A 487 18.99 5.96 -13.66
N LYS A 488 18.53 4.85 -13.07
CA LYS A 488 19.33 3.81 -12.40
C LYS A 488 20.19 3.02 -13.39
N ILE A 489 19.64 2.62 -14.55
CA ILE A 489 20.41 1.96 -15.61
C ILE A 489 21.58 2.83 -16.08
N VAL A 490 21.31 4.11 -16.39
CA VAL A 490 22.34 5.05 -16.84
C VAL A 490 23.35 5.35 -15.74
N LEU A 491 22.92 5.47 -14.48
CA LEU A 491 23.83 5.66 -13.35
C LEU A 491 24.80 4.48 -13.24
N TYR A 492 24.27 3.25 -13.28
CA TYR A 492 25.07 2.03 -13.24
C TYR A 492 26.05 1.99 -14.42
N LEU A 493 25.59 2.24 -15.64
CA LEU A 493 26.44 2.20 -16.83
C LEU A 493 27.43 3.37 -16.93
N SER A 494 27.20 4.48 -16.25
CA SER A 494 28.12 5.63 -16.28
C SER A 494 29.17 5.58 -15.17
N SER A 495 29.01 4.69 -14.19
CA SER A 495 29.93 4.52 -13.07
C SER A 495 31.20 3.77 -13.49
N THR A 496 32.35 4.30 -13.08
CA THR A 496 33.67 3.67 -13.21
C THR A 496 34.09 2.90 -11.96
N LYS A 497 33.24 2.84 -10.93
CA LYS A 497 33.52 2.09 -9.70
C LYS A 497 33.57 0.59 -10.01
N ALA A 498 34.39 -0.16 -9.27
CA ALA A 498 34.37 -1.61 -9.36
C ALA A 498 32.96 -2.14 -8.99
N ILE A 499 32.61 -3.33 -9.49
CA ILE A 499 31.38 -4.01 -9.04
C ILE A 499 31.59 -4.38 -7.58
N GLU A 500 30.70 -3.89 -6.72
CA GLU A 500 30.77 -4.15 -5.29
C GLU A 500 29.87 -5.33 -4.95
N ARG A 501 30.41 -6.29 -4.20
CA ARG A 501 29.65 -7.44 -3.68
C ARG A 501 28.59 -7.04 -2.66
N LEU A 502 28.65 -5.84 -2.10
CA LEU A 502 27.63 -5.28 -1.22
C LEU A 502 27.23 -3.88 -1.72
N THR A 503 25.95 -3.70 -1.99
CA THR A 503 25.37 -2.41 -2.40
C THR A 503 24.28 -1.99 -1.41
N LEU A 504 24.12 -0.67 -1.23
CA LEU A 504 23.17 -0.08 -0.29
C LEU A 504 22.32 0.94 -1.05
N ASP A 505 21.03 0.97 -0.74
CA ASP A 505 20.08 1.96 -1.25
C ASP A 505 19.22 2.50 -0.10
N TYR A 506 19.28 3.81 0.10
CA TYR A 506 18.68 4.53 1.22
C TYR A 506 18.57 6.02 0.90
N GLU A 507 17.60 6.70 1.51
CA GLU A 507 17.51 8.16 1.46
C GLU A 507 18.44 8.77 2.51
N THR A 508 19.18 9.82 2.14
CA THR A 508 20.04 10.55 3.09
C THR A 508 19.23 11.37 4.09
N ILE A 509 17.95 11.64 3.80
CA ILE A 509 17.02 12.37 4.67
C ILE A 509 15.64 11.70 4.65
N TYR A 510 15.11 11.37 5.82
CA TYR A 510 13.74 10.91 5.99
C TYR A 510 12.89 12.03 6.60
N THR A 511 11.78 12.37 5.92
CA THR A 511 10.77 13.31 6.41
C THR A 511 9.79 12.57 7.31
N GLY A 512 10.18 12.42 8.59
CA GLY A 512 9.46 11.59 9.56
C GLY A 512 9.95 10.14 9.58
N ILE A 513 9.41 9.38 10.53
CA ILE A 513 9.90 8.05 10.91
C ILE A 513 9.21 6.93 10.10
N GLN A 514 7.94 7.12 9.72
CA GLN A 514 7.16 6.10 9.01
C GLN A 514 7.69 5.84 7.59
N GLY A 515 8.08 4.59 7.31
CA GLY A 515 8.57 4.14 6.00
C GLY A 515 10.05 4.43 5.76
N ALA A 516 10.78 4.89 6.78
CA ALA A 516 12.23 5.00 6.70
C ALA A 516 12.85 3.61 6.66
N LYS A 517 13.69 3.33 5.65
CA LYS A 517 14.26 2.01 5.45
C LYS A 517 15.59 2.06 4.73
N ILE A 518 16.49 1.13 5.08
CA ILE A 518 17.73 0.92 4.33
C ILE A 518 17.63 -0.45 3.65
N THR A 519 17.93 -0.48 2.36
CA THR A 519 17.99 -1.72 1.60
C THR A 519 19.43 -2.05 1.20
N ALA A 520 19.73 -3.33 1.10
CA ALA A 520 21.04 -3.83 0.73
C ALA A 520 20.94 -5.03 -0.21
N SER A 521 21.88 -5.16 -1.15
CA SER A 521 22.02 -6.35 -1.99
C SER A 521 23.44 -6.90 -1.86
N TYR A 522 23.54 -8.19 -1.58
CA TYR A 522 24.80 -8.90 -1.37
C TYR A 522 25.00 -10.01 -2.40
N PHE A 523 26.26 -10.19 -2.81
CA PHE A 523 26.69 -11.13 -3.84
C PHE A 523 27.85 -12.00 -3.37
N ASP A 524 27.81 -13.28 -3.74
CA ASP A 524 28.90 -14.21 -3.53
C ASP A 524 30.13 -13.89 -4.43
N GLU A 525 31.17 -14.72 -4.35
CA GLU A 525 32.39 -14.57 -5.16
C GLU A 525 32.14 -14.73 -6.67
N THR A 526 31.02 -15.36 -7.05
CA THR A 526 30.59 -15.56 -8.44
C THR A 526 29.65 -14.46 -8.92
N PHE A 527 29.41 -13.42 -8.10
CA PHE A 527 28.49 -12.31 -8.35
C PHE A 527 27.03 -12.72 -8.54
N VAL A 528 26.64 -13.84 -7.94
CA VAL A 528 25.25 -14.27 -7.82
C VAL A 528 24.69 -13.74 -6.49
N PHE A 529 23.45 -13.25 -6.52
CA PHE A 529 22.79 -12.76 -5.32
C PHE A 529 22.65 -13.92 -4.31
N ASP A 530 23.17 -13.72 -3.11
CA ASP A 530 23.10 -14.72 -2.05
C ASP A 530 21.88 -14.45 -1.17
N GLN A 531 20.89 -15.35 -1.24
CA GLN A 531 19.67 -15.29 -0.43
C GLN A 531 19.87 -15.82 1.00
N ASN A 532 20.97 -16.53 1.26
CA ASN A 532 21.24 -17.17 2.56
C ASN A 532 22.20 -16.34 3.42
N ALA A 533 22.68 -15.20 2.93
CA ALA A 533 23.54 -14.32 3.70
C ALA A 533 22.79 -13.68 4.87
N THR A 534 23.47 -13.50 5.99
CA THR A 534 22.97 -12.74 7.14
C THR A 534 23.59 -11.35 7.11
N LEU A 535 22.76 -10.32 6.95
CA LEU A 535 23.20 -8.92 6.98
C LEU A 535 22.78 -8.25 8.29
N LEU A 536 23.72 -7.53 8.90
CA LEU A 536 23.50 -6.77 10.11
C LEU A 536 23.72 -5.28 9.85
N LEU A 537 22.73 -4.45 10.19
CA LEU A 537 22.82 -3.00 10.19
C LEU A 537 23.17 -2.52 11.60
N LYS A 538 24.38 -1.98 11.78
CA LYS A 538 24.79 -1.28 13.00
C LYS A 538 24.59 0.23 12.84
N LEU A 539 23.80 0.83 13.70
CA LEU A 539 23.50 2.26 13.76
C LEU A 539 24.26 2.91 14.92
N THR A 540 24.61 4.18 14.77
CA THR A 540 25.22 5.01 15.81
C THR A 540 24.60 6.40 15.77
N ILE A 541 23.99 6.84 16.87
CA ILE A 541 23.44 8.19 16.99
C ILE A 541 24.60 9.16 17.18
N LYS A 542 24.64 10.20 16.35
CA LYS A 542 25.75 11.15 16.36
C LYS A 542 25.79 12.05 17.60
N ASP A 543 24.63 12.35 18.16
CA ASP A 543 24.50 13.30 19.26
C ASP A 543 24.86 12.71 20.63
N ASP A 544 24.53 11.43 20.89
CA ASP A 544 24.79 10.78 22.19
C ASP A 544 25.72 9.56 22.12
N GLY A 545 26.08 9.09 20.91
CA GLY A 545 26.98 7.96 20.69
C GLY A 545 26.36 6.57 20.92
N SER A 546 25.04 6.47 21.18
CA SER A 546 24.35 5.20 21.37
C SER A 546 24.34 4.36 20.09
N THR A 547 24.42 3.04 20.22
CA THR A 547 24.49 2.11 19.08
C THR A 547 23.39 1.07 19.11
N PHE A 548 22.83 0.76 17.94
CA PHE A 548 21.74 -0.22 17.79
C PHE A 548 22.08 -1.17 16.65
N ASP A 549 21.76 -2.45 16.84
CA ASP A 549 21.92 -3.46 15.80
C ASP A 549 20.54 -3.90 15.30
N ILE A 550 20.31 -3.80 14.00
CA ILE A 550 19.07 -4.20 13.33
C ILE A 550 19.41 -5.29 12.32
N PRO A 551 18.88 -6.52 12.46
CA PRO A 551 19.03 -7.54 11.43
C PRO A 551 18.28 -7.11 10.17
N MET A 552 18.91 -7.26 9.01
CA MET A 552 18.23 -6.99 7.74
C MET A 552 17.48 -8.24 7.29
N LEU A 553 16.19 -8.09 6.98
CA LEU A 553 15.33 -9.18 6.54
C LEU A 553 15.31 -9.31 5.03
N LEU A 554 15.32 -10.53 4.50
CA LEU A 554 15.19 -10.78 3.07
C LEU A 554 13.76 -10.49 2.60
N ILE A 555 13.59 -9.51 1.71
CA ILE A 555 12.33 -9.17 1.06
C ILE A 555 12.49 -9.33 -0.44
N GLY A 556 12.01 -10.46 -0.97
CA GLY A 556 12.25 -10.83 -2.36
C GLY A 556 13.74 -11.09 -2.61
N ASN A 557 14.42 -10.13 -3.22
CA ASN A 557 15.82 -10.24 -3.70
C ASN A 557 16.72 -9.10 -3.22
N HIS A 558 16.38 -8.52 -2.07
CA HIS A 558 17.22 -7.60 -1.33
C HIS A 558 16.96 -7.79 0.16
N TYR A 559 17.90 -7.31 0.95
CA TYR A 559 17.79 -7.23 2.39
C TYR A 559 17.26 -5.86 2.78
N GLU A 560 16.34 -5.78 3.73
CA GLU A 560 15.73 -4.54 4.19
C GLU A 560 15.82 -4.42 5.71
N ALA A 561 16.20 -3.24 6.19
CA ALA A 561 16.08 -2.84 7.59
C ALA A 561 15.03 -1.74 7.72
N ASP A 562 13.99 -2.01 8.51
CA ASP A 562 12.99 -1.02 8.90
C ASP A 562 13.55 -0.10 9.99
N LEU A 563 13.49 1.21 9.74
CA LEU A 563 13.96 2.25 10.65
C LEU A 563 12.82 2.96 11.38
N SER A 564 11.59 2.45 11.26
CA SER A 564 10.38 3.08 11.82
C SER A 564 10.35 3.13 13.36
N SER A 565 11.27 2.46 14.04
CA SER A 565 11.43 2.51 15.50
C SER A 565 12.45 3.57 15.98
N LEU A 566 13.14 4.25 15.07
CA LEU A 566 14.14 5.25 15.41
C LEU A 566 13.52 6.60 15.73
N GLU A 567 14.18 7.35 16.60
CA GLU A 567 13.81 8.74 16.89
C GLU A 567 14.34 9.70 15.80
N SER A 568 13.92 10.96 15.87
CA SER A 568 14.49 12.00 15.02
C SER A 568 15.94 12.28 15.42
N GLY A 569 16.87 12.25 14.46
CA GLY A 569 18.29 12.44 14.74
C GLY A 569 19.18 12.24 13.53
N VAL A 570 20.49 12.38 13.72
CA VAL A 570 21.52 12.07 12.72
C VAL A 570 22.14 10.72 13.08
N TYR A 571 22.16 9.80 12.11
CA TYR A 571 22.62 8.43 12.30
C TYR A 571 23.77 8.14 11.35
N ASP A 572 24.90 7.72 11.91
CA ASP A 572 25.94 7.00 11.17
C ASP A 572 25.56 5.52 11.18
N PHE A 573 25.79 4.81 10.07
CA PHE A 573 25.46 3.40 10.00
C PHE A 573 26.49 2.57 9.25
N ARG A 574 26.54 1.27 9.55
CA ARG A 574 27.36 0.27 8.87
C ARG A 574 26.56 -1.01 8.67
N VAL A 575 26.44 -1.45 7.43
CA VAL A 575 25.93 -2.78 7.07
C VAL A 575 27.10 -3.72 6.89
N SER A 576 27.07 -4.87 7.56
CA SER A 576 28.07 -5.94 7.45
C SER A 576 27.41 -7.28 7.11
N VAL A 577 28.14 -8.10 6.35
CA VAL A 577 27.73 -9.47 6.03
C VAL A 577 28.39 -10.41 7.03
N GLU A 578 27.61 -11.22 7.74
CA GLU A 578 28.14 -12.16 8.73
C GLU A 578 29.00 -13.25 8.06
N GLY A 579 30.16 -13.56 8.66
CA GLY A 579 31.11 -14.53 8.11
C GLY A 579 32.02 -14.01 6.99
N GLU A 580 31.81 -12.79 6.52
CA GLU A 580 32.55 -12.16 5.42
C GLU A 580 33.21 -10.85 5.86
N ASN A 581 34.38 -10.52 5.33
CA ASN A 581 35.04 -9.23 5.62
C ASN A 581 34.54 -8.12 4.68
N ILE A 582 33.21 -8.02 4.52
CA ILE A 582 32.56 -7.07 3.61
C ILE A 582 31.58 -6.22 4.42
N SER A 583 31.79 -4.90 4.37
CA SER A 583 30.88 -3.94 4.99
C SER A 583 30.84 -2.62 4.22
N LYS A 584 29.74 -1.89 4.39
CA LYS A 584 29.58 -0.53 3.88
C LYS A 584 28.96 0.37 4.92
N ALA A 585 29.33 1.64 4.87
CA ALA A 585 28.84 2.66 5.79
C ALA A 585 28.15 3.81 5.05
N GLY A 586 27.29 4.52 5.77
CA GLY A 586 26.57 5.69 5.30
C GLY A 586 26.10 6.57 6.45
N ILE A 587 25.45 7.67 6.10
CA ILE A 587 24.90 8.63 7.06
C ILE A 587 23.51 9.04 6.57
N PHE A 588 22.52 9.05 7.47
CA PHE A 588 21.20 9.60 7.17
C PHE A 588 20.68 10.46 8.32
N THR A 589 19.67 11.27 8.05
CA THR A 589 19.01 12.12 9.04
C THR A 589 17.51 11.88 9.04
N ILE A 590 16.93 11.63 10.21
CA ILE A 590 15.48 11.59 10.41
C ILE A 590 15.06 12.95 10.96
N LEU A 591 14.24 13.67 10.19
CA LEU A 591 13.72 14.96 10.64
C LEU A 591 12.57 14.75 11.63
N ASN A 592 12.59 15.49 12.75
CA ASN A 592 11.44 15.61 13.63
C ASN A 592 10.34 16.38 12.88
N PHE A 593 9.32 15.66 12.41
CA PHE A 593 8.21 16.25 11.68
C PHE A 593 6.90 15.65 12.19
N ASP A 594 6.23 16.41 13.05
CA ASP A 594 4.86 16.16 13.48
C ASP A 594 3.93 17.07 12.66
N VAL A 595 3.14 16.50 11.76
CA VAL A 595 2.24 17.28 10.90
C VAL A 595 1.01 17.76 11.67
N GLU A 596 0.62 17.06 12.74
CA GLU A 596 -0.51 17.44 13.60
C GLU A 596 -0.24 18.75 14.35
N GLN A 597 1.02 19.01 14.71
CA GLN A 597 1.44 20.27 15.36
C GLN A 597 1.32 21.52 14.46
N GLN A 598 0.96 21.37 13.18
CA GLN A 598 0.71 22.52 12.30
C GLN A 598 -0.65 23.17 12.55
N TYR A 599 -1.55 22.50 13.26
CA TYR A 599 -2.91 22.98 13.52
C TYR A 599 -3.09 23.28 15.00
N LEU A 600 -3.68 24.44 15.30
CA LEU A 600 -3.98 24.85 16.68
C LEU A 600 -5.48 24.83 16.98
N SER A 601 -6.32 25.15 15.98
CA SER A 601 -7.77 25.22 16.12
C SER A 601 -8.45 24.06 15.43
N SER A 602 -9.55 23.61 16.01
CA SER A 602 -10.37 22.54 15.44
C SER A 602 -11.10 23.00 14.18
N ASN A 603 -11.16 22.14 13.16
CA ASN A 603 -11.88 22.41 11.91
C ASN A 603 -13.35 22.00 11.99
N TYR A 604 -14.08 22.63 12.92
CA TYR A 604 -15.49 22.33 13.17
C TYR A 604 -16.38 22.51 11.91
N ARG A 605 -16.00 23.39 10.98
CA ARG A 605 -16.75 23.61 9.73
C ARG A 605 -16.70 22.41 8.80
N LYS A 606 -15.56 21.72 8.70
CA LYS A 606 -15.47 20.47 7.94
C LYS A 606 -16.28 19.36 8.60
N LEU A 607 -16.20 19.26 9.92
CA LEU A 607 -16.99 18.30 10.69
C LEU A 607 -18.50 18.55 10.54
N ASP A 608 -18.95 19.80 10.55
CA ASP A 608 -20.35 20.17 10.31
C ASP A 608 -20.83 19.70 8.93
N ARG A 609 -20.02 19.94 7.89
CA ARG A 609 -20.32 19.47 6.53
C ARG A 609 -20.36 17.94 6.44
N LEU A 610 -19.48 17.23 7.15
CA LEU A 610 -19.54 15.78 7.26
C LEU A 610 -20.85 15.31 7.91
N ALA A 611 -21.24 15.93 9.03
CA ALA A 611 -22.49 15.60 9.73
C ALA A 611 -23.71 15.83 8.81
N GLN A 612 -23.79 16.99 8.15
CA GLN A 612 -24.88 17.32 7.23
C GLN A 612 -24.95 16.36 6.03
N ASN A 613 -23.80 15.97 5.46
CA ASN A 613 -23.75 15.04 4.33
C ASN A 613 -24.13 13.60 4.72
N THR A 614 -24.16 13.25 6.01
CA THR A 614 -24.44 11.91 6.51
C THR A 614 -25.76 11.78 7.29
N ASN A 615 -26.60 12.82 7.31
CA ASN A 615 -27.79 12.93 8.16
C ASN A 615 -27.50 12.85 9.68
N GLY A 616 -26.31 13.26 10.08
CA GLY A 616 -25.96 13.45 11.49
C GLY A 616 -26.11 14.90 11.94
N LYS A 617 -25.57 15.18 13.13
CA LYS A 617 -25.54 16.50 13.77
C LYS A 617 -24.18 16.71 14.43
N LEU A 618 -23.65 17.93 14.34
CA LEU A 618 -22.43 18.35 15.01
C LEU A 618 -22.70 18.65 16.49
N TYR A 619 -21.79 18.25 17.37
CA TYR A 619 -21.80 18.59 18.78
C TYR A 619 -20.44 19.11 19.23
N PHE A 620 -20.42 19.83 20.34
CA PHE A 620 -19.20 20.18 21.07
C PHE A 620 -19.06 19.27 22.30
N ALA A 621 -17.85 19.15 22.87
CA ALA A 621 -17.60 18.34 24.07
C ALA A 621 -18.57 18.64 25.23
N SER A 622 -18.96 19.91 25.40
CA SER A 622 -19.94 20.36 26.40
C SER A 622 -21.39 19.94 26.14
N GLN A 623 -21.71 19.48 24.93
CA GLN A 623 -23.07 19.09 24.50
C GLN A 623 -23.30 17.57 24.50
N THR A 624 -22.44 16.80 25.16
CA THR A 624 -22.57 15.33 25.22
C THR A 624 -23.91 14.88 25.78
N SER A 625 -24.47 15.60 26.76
CA SER A 625 -25.81 15.33 27.29
C SER A 625 -26.93 15.51 26.25
N GLU A 626 -26.76 16.46 25.32
CA GLU A 626 -27.71 16.70 24.22
C GLU A 626 -27.64 15.56 23.20
N LEU A 627 -26.43 15.10 22.83
CA LEU A 627 -26.21 13.93 21.98
C LEU A 627 -26.89 12.68 22.55
N VAL A 628 -26.71 12.43 23.85
CA VAL A 628 -27.33 11.30 24.56
C VAL A 628 -28.85 11.38 24.49
N ALA A 629 -29.43 12.56 24.73
CA ALA A 629 -30.88 12.76 24.65
C ALA A 629 -31.42 12.53 23.23
N ASP A 630 -30.73 13.04 22.20
CA ASP A 630 -31.09 12.86 20.80
C ASP A 630 -31.07 11.36 20.41
N PHE A 631 -30.03 10.61 20.81
CA PHE A 631 -29.98 9.17 20.57
C PHE A 631 -31.07 8.37 21.31
N ILE A 632 -31.43 8.77 22.53
CA ILE A 632 -32.52 8.12 23.27
C ILE A 632 -33.86 8.36 22.56
N GLY A 633 -34.12 9.60 22.12
CA GLY A 633 -35.36 10.02 21.47
C GLY A 633 -35.55 9.51 20.04
N ASP A 634 -34.47 9.20 19.31
CA ASP A 634 -34.54 8.83 17.90
C ASP A 634 -35.11 7.41 17.67
N LYS A 635 -36.21 7.33 16.91
CA LYS A 635 -36.87 6.06 16.59
C LYS A 635 -36.14 5.21 15.55
N GLN A 636 -35.16 5.77 14.83
CA GLN A 636 -34.39 5.04 13.82
C GLN A 636 -33.47 3.95 14.41
N TYR A 637 -33.14 4.07 15.70
CA TYR A 637 -32.16 3.18 16.36
C TYR A 637 -32.77 2.17 17.33
N ILE A 638 -34.08 1.95 17.27
CA ILE A 638 -34.76 0.95 18.12
C ILE A 638 -34.31 -0.47 17.72
N PRO A 639 -34.02 -1.37 18.68
CA PRO A 639 -33.65 -2.74 18.38
C PRO A 639 -34.69 -3.45 17.51
N VAL A 640 -34.24 -4.14 16.48
CA VAL A 640 -35.11 -4.87 15.55
C VAL A 640 -35.18 -6.35 15.93
N GLN A 641 -36.37 -6.93 15.88
CA GLN A 641 -36.54 -8.36 16.10
C GLN A 641 -36.30 -9.11 14.79
N LYS A 642 -35.25 -9.94 14.73
CA LYS A 642 -35.04 -10.87 13.62
C LYS A 642 -35.58 -12.25 14.00
N SER A 643 -36.29 -12.87 13.06
CA SER A 643 -36.72 -14.27 13.18
C SER A 643 -35.80 -15.17 12.37
N LYS A 644 -35.33 -16.25 12.99
CA LYS A 644 -34.64 -17.35 12.31
C LYS A 644 -35.55 -18.56 12.36
N GLN A 645 -36.01 -18.98 11.17
CA GLN A 645 -36.81 -20.19 11.05
C GLN A 645 -35.87 -21.40 10.99
N ASN A 646 -35.90 -22.23 12.03
CA ASN A 646 -35.22 -23.51 12.06
C ASN A 646 -36.21 -24.61 11.63
N VAL A 647 -35.88 -25.32 10.55
CA VAL A 647 -36.73 -26.38 9.98
C VAL A 647 -36.02 -27.72 10.16
N VAL A 648 -36.51 -28.53 11.09
CA VAL A 648 -35.98 -29.88 11.34
C VAL A 648 -36.88 -30.90 10.66
N SER A 649 -36.29 -31.77 9.84
CA SER A 649 -37.04 -32.83 9.15
C SER A 649 -37.11 -34.07 10.04
N LEU A 650 -38.24 -34.78 10.03
CA LEU A 650 -38.39 -35.95 10.90
C LEU A 650 -37.45 -37.10 10.52
N ILE A 651 -37.00 -37.18 9.27
CA ILE A 651 -35.99 -38.15 8.83
C ILE A 651 -34.64 -37.99 9.57
N ASP A 652 -34.35 -36.79 10.08
CA ASP A 652 -33.12 -36.52 10.83
C ASP A 652 -33.20 -37.05 12.29
N PHE A 653 -34.39 -37.41 12.77
CA PHE A 653 -34.60 -38.02 14.10
C PHE A 653 -34.25 -39.52 14.08
N LYS A 654 -32.97 -39.84 14.30
CA LYS A 654 -32.44 -41.22 14.35
C LYS A 654 -33.19 -42.17 15.31
N PHE A 655 -33.85 -41.64 16.34
CA PHE A 655 -34.68 -42.44 17.26
C PHE A 655 -35.86 -43.14 16.56
N LEU A 656 -36.50 -42.50 15.58
CA LEU A 656 -37.62 -43.10 14.85
C LEU A 656 -37.17 -44.34 14.06
N LEU A 657 -36.00 -44.26 13.42
CA LEU A 657 -35.37 -45.42 12.77
C LEU A 657 -35.08 -46.55 13.77
N GLY A 658 -34.56 -46.20 14.95
CA GLY A 658 -34.33 -47.15 16.05
C GLY A 658 -35.61 -47.88 16.48
N ILE A 659 -36.74 -47.16 16.59
CA ILE A 659 -38.04 -47.74 16.94
C ILE A 659 -38.51 -48.72 15.86
N ILE A 660 -38.36 -48.40 14.57
CA ILE A 660 -38.75 -49.28 13.46
C ILE A 660 -37.93 -50.58 13.48
N ILE A 661 -36.61 -50.45 13.65
CA ILE A 661 -35.70 -51.60 13.74
C ILE A 661 -36.05 -52.46 14.96
N ALA A 662 -36.27 -51.85 16.13
CA ALA A 662 -36.64 -52.57 17.34
C ALA A 662 -37.99 -53.29 17.18
N ALA A 663 -38.98 -52.67 16.55
CA ALA A 663 -40.28 -53.27 16.29
C ALA A 663 -40.17 -54.48 15.35
N LEU A 664 -39.39 -54.38 14.26
CA LEU A 664 -39.16 -55.49 13.33
C LEU A 664 -38.36 -56.63 13.99
N ALA A 665 -37.33 -56.29 14.78
CA ALA A 665 -36.52 -57.27 15.49
C ALA A 665 -37.31 -58.01 16.57
N ALA A 666 -38.11 -57.30 17.36
CA ALA A 666 -38.99 -57.88 18.37
C ALA A 666 -40.08 -58.74 17.71
N GLU A 667 -40.68 -58.30 16.62
CA GLU A 667 -41.67 -59.08 15.86
C GLU A 667 -41.05 -60.39 15.37
N TRP A 668 -39.86 -60.33 14.77
CA TRP A 668 -39.14 -61.52 14.28
C TRP A 668 -38.78 -62.48 15.42
N PHE A 669 -38.23 -61.95 16.52
CA PHE A 669 -37.83 -62.76 17.68
C PHE A 669 -39.04 -63.48 18.31
N ILE A 670 -40.15 -62.76 18.54
CA ILE A 670 -41.38 -63.34 19.10
C ILE A 670 -41.96 -64.40 18.16
N ARG A 671 -41.95 -64.16 16.84
CA ARG A 671 -42.41 -65.16 15.86
C ARG A 671 -41.53 -66.41 15.87
N LYS A 672 -40.19 -66.25 15.91
CA LYS A 672 -39.24 -67.37 15.95
C LYS A 672 -39.38 -68.19 17.24
N TYR A 673 -39.47 -67.54 18.40
CA TYR A 673 -39.61 -68.21 19.69
C TYR A 673 -40.91 -69.05 19.79
N ASN A 674 -41.98 -68.61 19.12
CA ASN A 674 -43.27 -69.30 19.11
C ASN A 674 -43.47 -70.23 17.90
N GLY A 675 -42.42 -70.51 17.11
CA GLY A 675 -42.48 -71.44 15.96
C GLY A 675 -43.38 -70.97 14.81
N LEU A 676 -43.48 -69.66 14.58
CA LEU A 676 -44.28 -69.05 13.51
C LEU A 676 -43.46 -68.70 12.25
N ILE A 677 -42.18 -69.07 12.23
CA ILE A 677 -41.23 -68.89 11.12
C ILE A 677 -40.56 -70.22 10.84
#